data_AF-A0A966H6Y8-F1
#
_entry.id   AF-A0A966H6Y8-F1
#
_cell.length_a   1.000
_cell.length_b   1.000
_cell.length_c   1.000
_cell.angle_alpha   90.00
_cell.angle_beta   90.00
_cell.angle_gamma   90.00
#
_symmetry.space_group_name_H-M   'P 1'
#
loop_
_entity.id
_entity.type
_entity.pdbx_description
1 polymer ?
#
loop_
_entity_poly.entity_id
_entity_poly.type
_entity_poly.pdbx_seq_one_letter_code
_entity_poly.pdbx_strand_id
1 'polypeptide(L)'
;NDRILNVSNHLDTVSTEIKNLIAGLSIREKEDFDAVLEMIAHLRSDTAYRNDLREILSKLYRDSVKAAHTVTPEEPSNKFISDKEILDVTGNFAPLIEAKKREEDKIKAKREALSALNQLKLNKGEINYQTDTVNKVIKRFTLSIKNRAEVIGLHNYTLNNDFSSYKFGLINTLIYQSLFIQEKNGSFKGLNGWDTASVINRARANNCKVLFSAIMTAPAADISKFLHDPNLQGKLASNIIALIKLRNADGVNIRFNYLSAADKVLFTDFMTRLSDAMAEENPSFQLFLTLPAFDDREAYDIAGLDKVVSRFLIDMTEPATASSTGALAALSGESDNTLENTLSRYTDQGMPGNKTVFILPYYGIKWKVNNKQLLAPYVKALPYNEIRQTYKDMPVYYDAVAGNAIIDAFESFAGDRNRNKQVRIVFDDGSSLEKKYDFILENKLKGVALNALGFDKGYGDLWDMLAYKFALIDTSFLPDSAMLGHTPAADLSWLDKLKRRMTLYWYILQNPCKVCFEDTTNSANNQLLHQYLEDLRIDSLMDAENKTIKDPKEWYKNRFEYVNYKLTGFLFWVTLLLFLLLLTGIIVQVYQIKVHSASWKWKKYGEYILTGMSILFVLFCFTYLFSDDTIPFFGSSPAANTDIAAQVSNGGAMKDVGLCDTVESQTCINMPIQTLMLIILVGMAAGVAITRYLIFPLIRRDDIP
;
A
#
# COMPACT_ATOMS: atom_id res chain seq x y z
N ASN A 1 41.68 -12.60 21.19
CA ASN A 1 40.27 -12.70 20.77
C ASN A 1 39.32 -12.98 21.92
N ASP A 2 39.61 -13.89 22.85
CA ASP A 2 38.68 -14.19 23.97
C ASP A 2 38.49 -13.05 24.99
N ARG A 3 39.46 -12.13 25.14
CA ARG A 3 39.29 -10.93 25.98
C ARG A 3 38.41 -9.83 25.35
N ILE A 4 38.24 -9.82 24.02
CA ILE A 4 37.42 -8.82 23.31
C ILE A 4 35.95 -9.28 23.29
N LEU A 5 35.70 -10.59 23.18
CA LEU A 5 34.38 -11.20 23.31
C LEU A 5 33.77 -11.03 24.71
N ASN A 6 34.59 -11.08 25.78
CA ASN A 6 34.10 -10.90 27.15
C ASN A 6 33.71 -9.44 27.47
N VAL A 7 34.36 -8.45 26.86
CA VAL A 7 33.99 -7.02 27.05
C VAL A 7 32.73 -6.66 26.28
N SER A 8 32.52 -7.25 25.09
CA SER A 8 31.28 -7.09 24.31
C SER A 8 30.06 -7.65 25.05
N ASN A 9 30.16 -8.86 25.60
CA ASN A 9 29.08 -9.46 26.38
C ASN A 9 28.79 -8.68 27.68
N HIS A 10 29.82 -8.11 28.30
CA HIS A 10 29.63 -7.31 29.52
C HIS A 10 28.98 -5.95 29.22
N LEU A 11 29.28 -5.32 28.08
CA LEU A 11 28.63 -4.10 27.60
C LEU A 11 27.17 -4.33 27.18
N ASP A 12 26.85 -5.47 26.56
CA ASP A 12 25.47 -5.84 26.22
C ASP A 12 24.63 -6.16 27.46
N THR A 13 25.25 -6.79 28.47
CA THR A 13 24.60 -7.05 29.77
C THR A 13 24.35 -5.74 30.52
N VAL A 14 25.32 -4.82 30.57
CA VAL A 14 25.17 -3.50 31.19
C VAL A 14 24.16 -2.63 30.42
N SER A 15 24.12 -2.71 29.09
CA SER A 15 23.12 -2.03 28.25
C SER A 15 21.70 -2.55 28.53
N THR A 16 21.57 -3.87 28.75
CA THR A 16 20.29 -4.51 29.10
C THR A 16 19.86 -4.15 30.51
N GLU A 17 20.79 -4.14 31.48
CA GLU A 17 20.53 -3.68 32.84
C GLU A 17 20.16 -2.20 32.88
N ILE A 18 20.84 -1.33 32.13
CA ILE A 18 20.49 0.10 32.02
C ILE A 18 19.12 0.27 31.37
N LYS A 19 18.76 -0.50 30.32
CA LYS A 19 17.41 -0.48 29.74
C LYS A 19 16.36 -0.95 30.73
N ASN A 20 16.65 -1.97 31.52
CA ASN A 20 15.76 -2.46 32.57
C ASN A 20 15.66 -1.47 33.74
N LEU A 21 16.74 -0.75 34.05
CA LEU A 21 16.76 0.33 35.03
C LEU A 21 15.98 1.54 34.54
N ILE A 22 16.11 1.92 33.27
CA ILE A 22 15.32 3.00 32.65
C ILE A 22 13.85 2.60 32.57
N ALA A 23 13.53 1.36 32.21
CA ALA A 23 12.16 0.85 32.22
C ALA A 23 11.59 0.79 33.65
N GLY A 24 12.38 0.32 34.61
CA GLY A 24 12.04 0.29 36.03
C GLY A 24 11.89 1.67 36.65
N LEU A 25 12.71 2.64 36.22
CA LEU A 25 12.59 4.06 36.56
C LEU A 25 11.32 4.65 35.94
N SER A 26 10.98 4.36 34.68
CA SER A 26 9.74 4.87 34.08
C SER A 26 8.47 4.27 34.71
N ILE A 27 8.54 3.01 35.16
CA ILE A 27 7.43 2.35 35.85
C ILE A 27 7.29 2.93 37.27
N ARG A 28 8.40 3.09 38.01
CA ARG A 28 8.38 3.76 39.31
C ARG A 28 7.96 5.21 39.23
N GLU A 29 8.45 5.95 38.24
CA GLU A 29 8.01 7.33 37.98
C GLU A 29 6.51 7.38 37.73
N LYS A 30 5.93 6.40 37.04
CA LYS A 30 4.49 6.30 36.82
C LYS A 30 3.70 5.95 38.09
N GLU A 31 4.20 5.00 38.88
CA GLU A 31 3.61 4.59 40.16
C GLU A 31 3.68 5.73 41.18
N ASP A 32 4.83 6.39 41.30
CA ASP A 32 5.05 7.57 42.14
C ASP A 32 4.16 8.73 41.67
N PHE A 33 3.92 8.87 40.37
CA PHE A 33 3.09 9.93 39.81
C PHE A 33 1.58 9.70 40.01
N ASP A 34 1.10 8.47 39.83
CA ASP A 34 -0.28 8.11 40.15
C ASP A 34 -0.52 8.23 41.67
N ALA A 35 0.47 7.86 42.50
CA ALA A 35 0.42 8.06 43.96
C ALA A 35 0.40 9.56 44.35
N VAL A 36 1.15 10.42 43.65
CA VAL A 36 1.12 11.88 43.87
C VAL A 36 -0.24 12.47 43.46
N LEU A 37 -0.85 12.01 42.37
CA LEU A 37 -2.21 12.42 41.97
C LEU A 37 -3.26 12.02 43.01
N GLU A 38 -3.17 10.81 43.53
CA GLU A 38 -4.04 10.29 44.58
C GLU A 38 -3.84 11.06 45.89
N MET A 39 -2.59 11.36 46.26
CA MET A 39 -2.26 12.20 47.41
C MET A 39 -2.80 13.63 47.26
N ILE A 40 -2.70 14.23 46.07
CA ILE A 40 -3.28 15.54 45.75
C ILE A 40 -4.81 15.49 45.84
N ALA A 41 -5.45 14.42 45.37
CA ALA A 41 -6.89 14.23 45.46
C ALA A 41 -7.37 14.11 46.92
N HIS A 42 -6.67 13.33 47.75
CA HIS A 42 -6.94 13.21 49.19
C HIS A 42 -6.73 14.53 49.94
N LEU A 43 -5.67 15.27 49.63
CA LEU A 43 -5.41 16.59 50.22
C LEU A 43 -6.51 17.62 49.89
N ARG A 44 -7.22 17.46 48.77
CA ARG A 44 -8.35 18.33 48.40
C ARG A 44 -9.67 17.89 49.06
N SER A 45 -9.95 16.59 49.11
CA SER A 45 -11.23 16.05 49.57
C SER A 45 -11.33 15.84 51.09
N ASP A 46 -10.21 15.61 51.78
CA ASP A 46 -10.20 15.17 53.17
C ASP A 46 -9.47 16.14 54.11
N THR A 47 -10.22 16.73 55.05
CA THR A 47 -9.69 17.65 56.06
C THR A 47 -8.86 16.93 57.12
N ALA A 48 -9.16 15.66 57.43
CA ALA A 48 -8.37 14.86 58.37
C ALA A 48 -6.98 14.58 57.79
N TYR A 49 -6.91 14.23 56.51
CA TYR A 49 -5.65 14.01 55.80
C TYR A 49 -4.76 15.27 55.73
N ARG A 50 -5.38 16.46 55.56
CA ARG A 50 -4.66 17.75 55.66
C ARG A 50 -4.11 18.00 57.08
N ASN A 51 -4.82 17.59 58.12
CA ASN A 51 -4.38 17.74 59.50
C ASN A 51 -3.24 16.76 59.86
N ASP A 52 -3.30 15.52 59.38
CA ASP A 52 -2.20 14.55 59.53
C ASP A 52 -0.92 15.03 58.84
N LEU A 53 -1.04 15.58 57.62
CA LEU A 53 0.11 16.18 56.91
C LEU A 53 0.71 17.36 57.69
N ARG A 54 -0.13 18.22 58.29
CA ARG A 54 0.34 19.31 59.17
C ARG A 54 1.07 18.76 60.39
N GLU A 55 0.56 17.69 60.99
CA GLU A 55 1.18 17.08 62.16
C GLU A 55 2.56 16.50 61.81
N ILE A 56 2.68 15.80 60.68
CA ILE A 56 3.94 15.27 60.18
C ILE A 56 4.95 16.38 59.88
N LEU A 57 4.55 17.45 59.19
CA LEU A 57 5.41 18.59 58.90
C LEU A 57 5.84 19.32 60.18
N SER A 58 4.93 19.46 61.15
CA SER A 58 5.26 20.06 62.44
C SER A 58 6.22 19.19 63.26
N LYS A 59 6.16 17.87 63.09
CA LYS A 59 7.08 16.91 63.72
C LYS A 59 8.46 16.99 63.09
N LEU A 60 8.55 16.98 61.75
CA LEU A 60 9.81 17.16 61.00
C LEU A 60 10.47 18.51 61.30
N TYR A 61 9.68 19.59 61.39
CA TYR A 61 10.18 20.89 61.79
C TYR A 61 10.73 20.87 63.22
N ARG A 62 9.99 20.30 64.18
CA ARG A 62 10.46 20.13 65.58
C ARG A 62 11.73 19.29 65.67
N ASP A 63 11.85 18.26 64.84
CA ASP A 63 13.04 17.40 64.80
C ASP A 63 14.23 18.13 64.16
N SER A 64 14.01 18.97 63.14
CA SER A 64 15.04 19.81 62.53
C SER A 64 15.55 20.91 63.48
N VAL A 65 14.66 21.51 64.28
CA VAL A 65 15.00 22.50 65.32
C VAL A 65 15.71 21.85 66.50
N LYS A 66 15.38 20.60 66.85
CA LYS A 66 16.13 19.82 67.85
C LYS A 66 17.54 19.45 67.39
N ALA A 67 17.73 19.19 66.09
CA ALA A 67 19.05 18.93 65.51
C ALA A 67 19.96 20.19 65.47
N ALA A 68 19.36 21.38 65.40
CA ALA A 68 20.06 22.66 65.44
C ALA A 68 20.22 23.17 66.89
N HIS A 69 21.04 22.51 67.71
CA HIS A 69 21.51 23.12 68.96
C HIS A 69 22.69 24.08 68.68
N THR A 70 22.36 25.31 68.32
CA THR A 70 23.07 26.55 68.72
C THR A 70 22.31 27.73 68.14
N VAL A 71 22.11 28.76 68.96
CA VAL A 71 21.35 30.00 68.73
C VAL A 71 19.90 29.96 69.21
N THR A 72 19.65 30.79 70.22
CA THR A 72 18.37 31.17 70.84
C THR A 72 17.29 31.51 69.81
N PRO A 73 16.05 31.00 69.94
CA PRO A 73 14.97 31.42 69.06
C PRO A 73 14.41 32.77 69.53
N GLU A 74 14.46 33.80 68.69
CA GLU A 74 13.37 34.77 68.64
C GLU A 74 12.10 34.00 68.24
N GLU A 75 10.97 34.25 68.92
CA GLU A 75 9.67 33.68 68.58
C GLU A 75 9.34 33.98 67.10
N PRO A 76 9.30 32.96 66.22
CA PRO A 76 8.84 33.17 64.86
C PRO A 76 7.31 33.22 64.90
N SER A 77 6.73 34.25 64.28
CA SER A 77 5.30 34.40 64.08
C SER A 77 4.66 33.08 63.65
N ASN A 78 3.63 32.62 64.36
CA ASN A 78 2.76 31.50 63.98
C ASN A 78 2.10 31.76 62.61
N LYS A 79 2.84 31.57 61.52
CA LYS A 79 2.28 31.53 60.17
C LYS A 79 2.09 30.06 59.81
N PHE A 80 1.03 29.49 60.35
CA PHE A 80 0.57 28.16 59.97
C PHE A 80 0.21 28.15 58.48
N ILE A 81 0.66 27.12 57.74
CA ILE A 81 0.24 26.91 56.36
C ILE A 81 -1.28 26.69 56.36
N SER A 82 -2.00 27.66 55.80
CA SER A 82 -3.46 27.66 55.77
C SER A 82 -4.00 26.60 54.80
N ASP A 83 -5.23 26.13 55.02
CA ASP A 83 -5.91 25.24 54.06
C ASP A 83 -5.94 25.86 52.65
N LYS A 84 -6.04 27.19 52.58
CA LYS A 84 -6.01 27.95 51.33
C LYS A 84 -4.67 27.81 50.60
N GLU A 85 -3.53 27.89 51.29
CA GLU A 85 -2.21 27.74 50.67
C GLU A 85 -1.95 26.30 50.18
N ILE A 86 -2.43 25.28 50.91
CA ILE A 86 -2.34 23.87 50.48
C ILE A 86 -3.23 23.62 49.25
N LEU A 87 -4.44 24.19 49.25
CA LEU A 87 -5.39 24.07 48.14
C LEU A 87 -4.94 24.87 46.90
N ASP A 88 -4.31 26.03 47.06
CA ASP A 88 -3.76 26.83 45.95
C ASP A 88 -2.55 26.12 45.31
N VAL A 89 -1.66 25.55 46.12
CA VAL A 89 -0.48 24.80 45.64
C VAL A 89 -0.91 23.53 44.91
N THR A 90 -1.75 22.69 45.53
CA THR A 90 -2.31 21.50 44.87
C THR A 90 -3.17 21.88 43.65
N GLY A 91 -3.88 23.01 43.73
CA GLY A 91 -4.58 23.75 42.66
C GLY A 91 -3.76 23.87 41.39
N ASN A 92 -2.54 24.37 41.53
CA ASN A 92 -1.61 24.67 40.43
C ASN A 92 -0.87 23.44 39.89
N PHE A 93 -0.64 22.42 40.72
CA PHE A 93 0.11 21.21 40.31
C PHE A 93 -0.75 20.16 39.58
N ALA A 94 -2.01 19.96 39.98
CA ALA A 94 -2.91 19.00 39.34
C ALA A 94 -3.02 19.16 37.80
N PRO A 95 -3.24 20.37 37.24
CA PRO A 95 -3.34 20.52 35.78
C PRO A 95 -2.01 20.27 35.05
N LEU A 96 -0.86 20.54 35.68
CA LEU A 96 0.47 20.26 35.10
C LEU A 96 0.75 18.76 35.05
N ILE A 97 0.36 18.05 36.10
CA ILE A 97 0.47 16.59 36.21
C ILE A 97 -0.51 15.94 35.22
N GLU A 98 -1.76 16.37 35.16
CA GLU A 98 -2.71 15.88 34.15
C GLU A 98 -2.28 16.19 32.70
N ALA A 99 -1.61 17.32 32.47
CA ALA A 99 -1.00 17.62 31.17
C ALA A 99 0.15 16.66 30.83
N LYS A 100 1.04 16.36 31.78
CA LYS A 100 2.14 15.39 31.58
C LYS A 100 1.60 13.97 31.33
N LYS A 101 0.56 13.54 32.05
CA LYS A 101 -0.11 12.25 31.82
C LYS A 101 -0.68 12.13 30.41
N ARG A 102 -1.40 13.18 29.96
CA ARG A 102 -1.94 13.24 28.60
C ARG A 102 -0.84 13.18 27.54
N GLU A 103 0.32 13.78 27.79
CA GLU A 103 1.45 13.73 26.87
C GLU A 103 2.07 12.33 26.81
N GLU A 104 2.24 11.67 27.96
CA GLU A 104 2.72 10.28 28.02
C GLU A 104 1.75 9.30 27.32
N ASP A 105 0.45 9.48 27.54
CA ASP A 105 -0.60 8.69 26.88
C ASP A 105 -0.58 8.90 25.35
N LYS A 106 -0.37 10.14 24.88
CA LYS A 106 -0.20 10.43 23.45
C LYS A 106 1.04 9.74 22.87
N ILE A 107 2.17 9.79 23.56
CA ILE A 107 3.42 9.13 23.13
C ILE A 107 3.20 7.62 23.04
N LYS A 108 2.52 7.03 24.03
CA LYS A 108 2.17 5.61 24.04
C LYS A 108 1.26 5.24 22.86
N ALA A 109 0.17 5.98 22.65
CA ALA A 109 -0.75 5.77 21.55
C ALA A 109 -0.05 5.89 20.18
N LYS A 110 0.84 6.87 20.02
CA LYS A 110 1.67 7.02 18.82
C LYS A 110 2.54 5.78 18.59
N ARG A 111 3.23 5.29 19.62
CA ARG A 111 4.08 4.09 19.52
C ARG A 111 3.28 2.85 19.12
N GLU A 112 2.11 2.64 19.71
CA GLU A 112 1.23 1.52 19.40
C GLU A 112 0.70 1.60 17.95
N ALA A 113 0.25 2.77 17.52
CA ALA A 113 -0.20 3.01 16.15
C ALA A 113 0.91 2.73 15.12
N LEU A 114 2.13 3.22 15.37
CA LEU A 114 3.28 2.99 14.48
C LEU A 114 3.71 1.52 14.46
N SER A 115 3.63 0.82 15.60
CA SER A 115 3.90 -0.61 15.68
C SER A 115 2.91 -1.41 14.83
N ALA A 116 1.61 -1.08 14.91
CA ALA A 116 0.58 -1.70 14.08
C ALA A 116 0.81 -1.46 12.58
N LEU A 117 1.16 -0.22 12.19
CA LEU A 117 1.49 0.11 10.80
C LEU A 117 2.72 -0.64 10.28
N ASN A 118 3.72 -0.86 11.13
CA ASN A 118 4.91 -1.63 10.75
C ASN A 118 4.60 -3.12 10.56
N GLN A 119 3.75 -3.71 11.41
CA GLN A 119 3.28 -5.09 11.21
C GLN A 119 2.53 -5.24 9.88
N LEU A 120 1.67 -4.29 9.53
CA LEU A 120 0.95 -4.29 8.25
C LEU A 120 1.86 -4.18 7.03
N LYS A 121 2.98 -3.46 7.15
CA LYS A 121 3.98 -3.39 6.07
C LYS A 121 4.69 -4.72 5.83
N LEU A 122 4.96 -5.47 6.90
CA LEU A 122 5.57 -6.81 6.81
C LEU A 122 4.59 -7.82 6.22
N ASN A 123 3.32 -7.72 6.60
CA ASN A 123 2.25 -8.63 6.18
C ASN A 123 1.46 -8.10 4.99
N LYS A 124 2.09 -7.29 4.13
CA LYS A 124 1.40 -6.60 3.03
C LYS A 124 0.82 -7.63 2.06
N GLY A 125 -0.50 -7.64 1.90
CA GLY A 125 -1.21 -8.56 1.01
C GLY A 125 -1.67 -9.85 1.69
N GLU A 126 -1.47 -10.00 3.00
CA GLU A 126 -2.01 -11.13 3.76
C GLU A 126 -3.55 -11.09 3.76
N ILE A 127 -4.16 -12.23 3.39
CA ILE A 127 -5.61 -12.40 3.43
C ILE A 127 -6.01 -12.78 4.85
N ASN A 128 -6.81 -11.92 5.46
CA ASN A 128 -7.36 -12.12 6.79
C ASN A 128 -8.82 -12.61 6.69
N TYR A 129 -9.27 -13.29 7.74
CA TYR A 129 -10.58 -13.94 7.79
C TYR A 129 -11.41 -13.39 8.95
N GLN A 130 -12.63 -12.93 8.66
CA GLN A 130 -13.61 -12.54 9.68
C GLN A 130 -14.81 -13.50 9.65
N THR A 131 -15.07 -14.16 10.77
CA THR A 131 -16.23 -15.05 10.92
C THR A 131 -17.46 -14.25 11.34
N ASP A 132 -18.46 -14.17 10.47
CA ASP A 132 -19.80 -13.68 10.85
C ASP A 132 -20.54 -14.82 11.57
N THR A 133 -20.63 -14.73 12.90
CA THR A 133 -21.28 -15.73 13.77
C THR A 133 -22.79 -15.84 13.53
N VAL A 134 -23.42 -14.81 12.96
CA VAL A 134 -24.87 -14.81 12.69
C VAL A 134 -25.20 -15.58 11.42
N ASN A 135 -24.39 -15.38 10.37
CA ASN A 135 -24.64 -15.99 9.05
C ASN A 135 -23.77 -17.22 8.76
N LYS A 136 -22.82 -17.57 9.64
CA LYS A 136 -21.81 -18.63 9.44
C LYS A 136 -20.99 -18.45 8.14
N VAL A 137 -20.72 -17.21 7.76
CA VAL A 137 -19.93 -16.87 6.56
C VAL A 137 -18.55 -16.37 6.98
N ILE A 138 -17.50 -16.87 6.33
CA ILE A 138 -16.13 -16.37 6.48
C ILE A 138 -15.90 -15.30 5.42
N LYS A 139 -15.76 -14.04 5.83
CA LYS A 139 -15.42 -12.94 4.93
C LYS A 139 -13.92 -12.79 4.84
N ARG A 140 -13.40 -12.76 3.61
CA ARG A 140 -11.98 -12.50 3.34
C ARG A 140 -11.76 -11.00 3.18
N PHE A 141 -10.74 -10.49 3.86
CA PHE A 141 -10.35 -9.10 3.73
C PHE A 141 -8.85 -8.95 3.70
N THR A 142 -8.40 -7.91 3.01
CA THR A 142 -7.00 -7.48 3.03
C THR A 142 -6.93 -6.16 3.76
N LEU A 143 -5.92 -6.02 4.61
CA LEU A 143 -5.61 -4.74 5.24
C LEU A 143 -4.67 -3.97 4.33
N SER A 144 -5.01 -2.71 4.08
CA SER A 144 -4.20 -1.78 3.31
C SER A 144 -4.04 -0.48 4.08
N ILE A 145 -3.04 0.32 3.72
CA ILE A 145 -2.88 1.66 4.29
C ILE A 145 -3.50 2.64 3.30
N LYS A 146 -4.47 3.42 3.77
CA LYS A 146 -4.99 4.60 3.09
C LYS A 146 -4.63 5.85 3.88
N ASN A 147 -4.71 7.02 3.25
CA ASN A 147 -4.50 8.28 3.95
C ASN A 147 -5.85 8.92 4.34
N ARG A 148 -5.93 9.51 5.54
CA ARG A 148 -7.08 10.32 6.01
C ARG A 148 -7.37 11.50 5.09
N ALA A 149 -6.30 12.11 4.59
CA ALA A 149 -6.30 13.20 3.64
C ALA A 149 -5.11 13.03 2.70
N GLU A 150 -5.12 13.69 1.55
CA GLU A 150 -4.09 13.51 0.52
C GLU A 150 -2.71 13.94 1.03
N VAL A 151 -1.71 13.11 0.80
CA VAL A 151 -0.31 13.45 1.05
C VAL A 151 0.40 13.57 -0.29
N ILE A 152 0.89 14.77 -0.56
CA ILE A 152 1.65 15.11 -1.76
C ILE A 152 3.13 15.21 -1.39
N GLY A 153 3.98 14.52 -2.13
CA GLY A 153 5.43 14.62 -1.97
C GLY A 153 6.03 15.49 -3.06
N LEU A 154 6.71 16.58 -2.70
CA LEU A 154 7.44 17.41 -3.65
C LEU A 154 8.88 16.91 -3.76
N HIS A 155 9.25 16.41 -4.94
CA HIS A 155 10.61 15.97 -5.24
C HIS A 155 11.38 17.08 -5.96
N ASN A 156 12.44 17.57 -5.33
CA ASN A 156 13.31 18.58 -5.94
C ASN A 156 14.31 17.91 -6.90
N TYR A 157 14.32 18.35 -8.17
CA TYR A 157 15.19 17.84 -9.23
C TYR A 157 16.69 17.92 -8.88
N THR A 158 17.09 18.85 -8.00
CA THR A 158 18.49 18.97 -7.56
C THR A 158 18.94 17.81 -6.67
N LEU A 159 18.03 16.95 -6.21
CA LEU A 159 18.33 15.77 -5.40
C LEU A 159 18.82 14.57 -6.23
N ASN A 160 19.05 14.73 -7.54
CA ASN A 160 19.68 13.73 -8.42
C ASN A 160 19.06 12.32 -8.33
N ASN A 161 17.72 12.23 -8.24
CA ASN A 161 16.98 10.98 -8.06
C ASN A 161 17.30 10.21 -6.77
N ASP A 162 17.79 10.84 -5.71
CA ASP A 162 17.88 10.19 -4.40
C ASP A 162 16.49 10.15 -3.71
N PHE A 163 15.85 8.99 -3.79
CA PHE A 163 14.56 8.70 -3.15
C PHE A 163 14.65 7.53 -2.16
N SER A 164 15.87 7.18 -1.73
CA SER A 164 16.12 6.04 -0.84
C SER A 164 15.37 6.13 0.49
N SER A 165 15.12 7.34 0.98
CA SER A 165 14.38 7.59 2.23
C SER A 165 12.85 7.66 2.07
N TYR A 166 12.33 7.72 0.84
CA TYR A 166 10.92 8.06 0.61
C TYR A 166 9.99 6.91 1.01
N LYS A 167 8.96 7.22 1.79
CA LYS A 167 7.93 6.26 2.19
C LYS A 167 6.74 6.32 1.23
N PHE A 168 6.92 5.83 0.00
CA PHE A 168 5.90 5.89 -1.05
C PHE A 168 4.52 5.32 -0.63
N GLY A 169 4.47 4.34 0.28
CA GLY A 169 3.20 3.83 0.83
C GLY A 169 2.40 4.82 1.67
N LEU A 170 2.93 6.00 1.97
CA LEU A 170 2.25 7.10 2.67
C LEU A 170 1.97 8.29 1.75
N ILE A 171 2.41 8.25 0.49
CA ILE A 171 2.31 9.35 -0.47
C ILE A 171 1.27 8.98 -1.53
N ASN A 172 0.28 9.84 -1.76
CA ASN A 172 -0.72 9.63 -2.81
C ASN A 172 -0.25 10.18 -4.15
N THR A 173 0.42 11.34 -4.12
CA THR A 173 0.82 12.08 -5.33
C THR A 173 2.26 12.54 -5.20
N LEU A 174 3.10 12.27 -6.19
CA LEU A 174 4.43 12.84 -6.33
C LEU A 174 4.37 14.01 -7.30
N ILE A 175 4.86 15.18 -6.90
CA ILE A 175 5.06 16.32 -7.80
C ILE A 175 6.56 16.50 -8.01
N TYR A 176 7.01 16.36 -9.26
CA TYR A 176 8.38 16.61 -9.68
C TYR A 176 8.61 18.11 -9.87
N GLN A 177 9.43 18.69 -9.00
CA GLN A 177 9.78 20.11 -9.02
C GLN A 177 11.17 20.29 -9.61
N SER A 178 11.41 21.16 -10.58
CA SER A 178 10.45 21.99 -11.33
C SER A 178 10.93 22.16 -12.76
N LEU A 179 10.01 22.35 -13.70
CA LEU A 179 10.29 22.70 -15.09
C LEU A 179 9.95 24.18 -15.28
N PHE A 180 10.92 24.96 -15.75
CA PHE A 180 10.76 26.41 -15.90
C PHE A 180 10.24 26.76 -17.28
N ILE A 181 9.13 27.49 -17.33
CA ILE A 181 8.53 27.96 -18.58
C ILE A 181 9.37 29.11 -19.15
N GLN A 182 9.48 29.15 -20.48
CA GLN A 182 10.00 30.27 -21.27
C GLN A 182 8.81 31.08 -21.82
N GLU A 183 8.63 32.28 -21.29
CA GLU A 183 7.52 33.18 -21.60
C GLU A 183 7.46 33.62 -23.07
N LYS A 184 8.61 33.70 -23.74
CA LYS A 184 8.71 34.23 -25.12
C LYS A 184 8.25 33.26 -26.20
N ASN A 185 8.19 31.96 -25.92
CA ASN A 185 7.91 30.94 -26.93
C ASN A 185 7.00 29.80 -26.44
N GLY A 186 6.64 29.76 -25.15
CA GLY A 186 5.81 28.72 -24.56
C GLY A 186 6.50 27.36 -24.39
N SER A 187 7.83 27.29 -24.50
CA SER A 187 8.60 26.06 -24.24
C SER A 187 9.14 26.01 -22.81
N PHE A 188 9.85 24.93 -22.44
CA PHE A 188 10.56 24.83 -21.17
C PHE A 188 12.05 25.17 -21.33
N LYS A 189 12.69 25.77 -20.32
CA LYS A 189 14.14 26.07 -20.30
C LYS A 189 14.99 24.79 -20.35
N GLY A 190 14.46 23.74 -19.73
CA GLY A 190 15.01 22.40 -19.69
C GLY A 190 14.03 21.47 -18.99
N LEU A 191 14.20 20.16 -19.17
CA LEU A 191 13.34 19.16 -18.53
C LEU A 191 13.80 18.80 -17.12
N ASN A 192 15.00 19.27 -16.72
CA ASN A 192 15.55 19.05 -15.39
C ASN A 192 15.54 17.58 -14.95
N GLY A 193 15.72 16.64 -15.90
CA GLY A 193 15.71 15.21 -15.65
C GLY A 193 14.31 14.57 -15.69
N TRP A 194 13.23 15.31 -15.95
CA TRP A 194 11.88 14.76 -16.08
C TRP A 194 11.75 13.63 -17.12
N ASP A 195 12.56 13.63 -18.15
CA ASP A 195 12.60 12.59 -19.18
C ASP A 195 13.25 11.27 -18.69
N THR A 196 14.17 11.35 -17.73
CA THR A 196 15.02 10.22 -17.31
C THR A 196 14.90 9.82 -15.83
N ALA A 197 14.26 10.65 -15.01
CA ALA A 197 14.22 10.50 -13.56
C ALA A 197 13.56 9.18 -13.10
N SER A 198 14.30 8.37 -12.36
CA SER A 198 13.85 7.05 -11.87
C SER A 198 12.89 7.15 -10.68
N VAL A 199 12.88 8.27 -9.95
CA VAL A 199 11.91 8.53 -8.86
C VAL A 199 10.46 8.45 -9.35
N ILE A 200 10.21 8.91 -10.58
CA ILE A 200 8.89 8.86 -11.21
C ILE A 200 8.46 7.40 -11.43
N ASN A 201 9.35 6.55 -11.94
CA ASN A 201 9.07 5.13 -12.15
C ASN A 201 8.78 4.44 -10.80
N ARG A 202 9.55 4.79 -9.76
CA ARG A 202 9.35 4.26 -8.41
C ARG A 202 8.01 4.68 -7.81
N ALA A 203 7.62 5.94 -7.98
CA ALA A 203 6.33 6.46 -7.50
C ALA A 203 5.16 5.73 -8.16
N ARG A 204 5.19 5.60 -9.49
CA ARG A 204 4.17 4.85 -10.25
C ARG A 204 4.08 3.39 -9.82
N ALA A 205 5.22 2.72 -9.63
CA ALA A 205 5.25 1.34 -9.16
C ALA A 205 4.66 1.16 -7.75
N ASN A 206 4.50 2.24 -6.99
CA ASN A 206 3.83 2.26 -5.69
C ASN A 206 2.42 2.88 -5.76
N ASN A 207 1.82 2.96 -6.96
CA ASN A 207 0.49 3.50 -7.21
C ASN A 207 0.33 4.99 -6.84
N CYS A 208 1.43 5.75 -6.76
CA CYS A 208 1.35 7.19 -6.62
C CYS A 208 0.98 7.81 -7.97
N LYS A 209 0.12 8.83 -7.93
CA LYS A 209 -0.02 9.76 -9.07
C LYS A 209 1.25 10.56 -9.25
N VAL A 210 1.56 10.96 -10.47
CA VAL A 210 2.75 11.76 -10.79
C VAL A 210 2.35 13.01 -11.56
N LEU A 211 2.74 14.17 -11.06
CA LEU A 211 2.64 15.44 -11.78
C LEU A 211 4.04 16.09 -11.83
N PHE A 212 4.23 17.09 -12.68
CA PHE A 212 5.38 18.00 -12.60
C PHE A 212 4.92 19.44 -12.35
N SER A 213 5.79 20.25 -11.75
CA SER A 213 5.57 21.68 -11.59
C SER A 213 6.07 22.45 -12.81
N ALA A 214 5.17 23.15 -13.50
CA ALA A 214 5.49 24.11 -14.55
C ALA A 214 5.48 25.52 -13.93
N ILE A 215 6.66 26.15 -13.82
CA ILE A 215 6.83 27.41 -13.10
C ILE A 215 7.19 28.55 -14.05
N MET A 216 6.44 29.65 -13.95
CA MET A 216 6.74 30.92 -14.59
C MET A 216 7.37 31.89 -13.57
N THR A 217 8.62 32.29 -13.85
CA THR A 217 9.41 33.21 -13.00
C THR A 217 9.73 34.53 -13.69
N ALA A 218 9.16 34.78 -14.87
CA ALA A 218 9.35 36.01 -15.63
C ALA A 218 8.77 37.24 -14.90
N PRO A 219 9.27 38.46 -15.16
CA PRO A 219 8.66 39.68 -14.63
C PRO A 219 7.18 39.82 -15.03
N ALA A 220 6.40 40.51 -14.21
CA ALA A 220 4.95 40.67 -14.41
C ALA A 220 4.56 41.16 -15.81
N ALA A 221 5.33 42.09 -16.39
CA ALA A 221 5.08 42.61 -17.74
C ALA A 221 5.19 41.53 -18.84
N ASP A 222 6.11 40.56 -18.69
CA ASP A 222 6.27 39.50 -19.69
C ASP A 222 5.27 38.36 -19.46
N ILE A 223 4.88 38.10 -18.20
CA ILE A 223 3.72 37.24 -17.90
C ILE A 223 2.46 37.81 -18.54
N SER A 224 2.21 39.11 -18.41
CA SER A 224 1.06 39.77 -19.03
C SER A 224 1.07 39.62 -20.56
N LYS A 225 2.22 39.85 -21.22
CA LYS A 225 2.36 39.62 -22.68
C LYS A 225 2.04 38.18 -23.07
N PHE A 226 2.51 37.20 -22.31
CA PHE A 226 2.20 35.78 -22.54
C PHE A 226 0.68 35.51 -22.41
N LEU A 227 0.03 36.07 -21.39
CA LEU A 227 -1.40 35.91 -21.14
C LEU A 227 -2.29 36.61 -22.19
N HIS A 228 -1.74 37.56 -22.95
CA HIS A 228 -2.41 38.19 -24.08
C HIS A 228 -2.18 37.48 -25.43
N ASP A 229 -1.35 36.43 -25.48
CA ASP A 229 -1.03 35.72 -26.73
C ASP A 229 -1.58 34.28 -26.71
N PRO A 230 -2.73 34.01 -27.34
CA PRO A 230 -3.32 32.67 -27.43
C PRO A 230 -2.40 31.64 -28.13
N ASN A 231 -1.52 32.06 -29.04
CA ASN A 231 -0.61 31.13 -29.72
C ASN A 231 0.48 30.64 -28.77
N LEU A 232 1.00 31.52 -27.89
CA LEU A 232 1.96 31.12 -26.86
C LEU A 232 1.32 30.20 -25.83
N GLN A 233 0.06 30.47 -25.46
CA GLN A 233 -0.70 29.61 -24.55
C GLN A 233 -0.95 28.23 -25.15
N GLY A 234 -1.37 28.16 -26.41
CA GLY A 234 -1.55 26.90 -27.13
C GLY A 234 -0.27 26.08 -27.21
N LYS A 235 0.87 26.73 -27.52
CA LYS A 235 2.19 26.06 -27.53
C LYS A 235 2.56 25.52 -26.15
N LEU A 236 2.35 26.28 -25.08
CA LEU A 236 2.61 25.82 -23.72
C LEU A 236 1.71 24.62 -23.37
N ALA A 237 0.42 24.68 -23.69
CA ALA A 237 -0.51 23.58 -23.46
C ALA A 237 -0.06 22.29 -24.19
N SER A 238 0.28 22.38 -25.48
CA SER A 238 0.80 21.24 -26.24
C SER A 238 2.08 20.67 -25.65
N ASN A 239 3.01 21.53 -25.20
CA ASN A 239 4.26 21.09 -24.56
C ASN A 239 4.00 20.39 -23.22
N ILE A 240 3.07 20.91 -22.41
CA ILE A 240 2.65 20.28 -21.15
C ILE A 240 2.09 18.88 -21.42
N ILE A 241 1.13 18.77 -22.35
CA ILE A 241 0.49 17.48 -22.70
C ILE A 241 1.53 16.48 -23.21
N ALA A 242 2.48 16.92 -24.05
CA ALA A 242 3.56 16.07 -24.53
C ALA A 242 4.43 15.53 -23.38
N LEU A 243 4.74 16.36 -22.38
CA LEU A 243 5.51 15.93 -21.19
C LEU A 243 4.73 15.00 -20.27
N ILE A 244 3.41 15.21 -20.15
CA ILE A 244 2.52 14.29 -19.43
C ILE A 244 2.59 12.92 -20.11
N LYS A 245 2.36 12.87 -21.43
CA LYS A 245 2.38 11.62 -22.23
C LYS A 245 3.75 10.93 -22.19
N LEU A 246 4.86 11.68 -22.27
CA LEU A 246 6.22 11.15 -22.24
C LEU A 246 6.49 10.24 -21.03
N ARG A 247 5.94 10.59 -19.86
CA ARG A 247 6.14 9.84 -18.61
C ARG A 247 4.86 9.14 -18.12
N ASN A 248 3.84 9.08 -18.96
CA ASN A 248 2.49 8.60 -18.63
C ASN A 248 1.89 9.30 -17.39
N ALA A 249 2.34 10.52 -17.09
CA ALA A 249 2.00 11.23 -15.86
C ALA A 249 0.50 11.54 -15.76
N ASP A 250 0.06 11.90 -14.56
CA ASP A 250 -1.35 12.13 -14.25
C ASP A 250 -1.75 13.60 -14.39
N GLY A 251 -0.82 14.52 -14.65
CA GLY A 251 -1.15 15.93 -14.78
C GLY A 251 0.02 16.90 -14.60
N VAL A 252 -0.33 18.16 -14.33
CA VAL A 252 0.62 19.28 -14.16
C VAL A 252 0.18 20.18 -13.00
N ASN A 253 1.16 20.73 -12.29
CA ASN A 253 0.98 21.81 -11.32
C ASN A 253 1.50 23.12 -11.89
N ILE A 254 0.65 24.15 -11.99
CA ILE A 254 1.02 25.47 -12.52
C ILE A 254 1.38 26.41 -11.36
N ARG A 255 2.46 27.18 -11.51
CA ARG A 255 2.86 28.23 -10.57
C ARG A 255 3.34 29.48 -11.31
N PHE A 256 2.70 30.62 -11.09
CA PHE A 256 3.08 31.92 -11.69
C PHE A 256 3.45 32.90 -10.56
N ASN A 257 4.73 33.26 -10.44
CA ASN A 257 5.21 33.99 -9.24
C ASN A 257 4.87 35.49 -9.20
N TYR A 258 4.62 36.11 -10.36
CA TYR A 258 4.51 37.57 -10.46
C TYR A 258 3.27 38.00 -11.25
N LEU A 259 2.15 37.31 -11.03
CA LEU A 259 0.88 37.66 -11.67
C LEU A 259 0.41 39.06 -11.22
N SER A 260 -0.20 39.80 -12.14
CA SER A 260 -0.79 41.13 -11.89
C SER A 260 -2.29 41.02 -11.69
N ALA A 261 -2.86 41.89 -10.84
CA ALA A 261 -4.31 42.00 -10.65
C ALA A 261 -5.06 42.23 -11.99
N ALA A 262 -4.45 42.98 -12.91
CA ALA A 262 -5.04 43.28 -14.21
C ALA A 262 -5.17 42.05 -15.13
N ASP A 263 -4.33 41.03 -14.92
CA ASP A 263 -4.33 39.80 -15.73
C ASP A 263 -5.20 38.68 -15.11
N LYS A 264 -5.92 38.95 -14.01
CA LYS A 264 -6.74 37.97 -13.27
C LYS A 264 -7.64 37.15 -14.19
N VAL A 265 -8.42 37.83 -15.04
CA VAL A 265 -9.35 37.18 -15.98
C VAL A 265 -8.59 36.38 -17.04
N LEU A 266 -7.53 36.96 -17.60
CA LEU A 266 -6.71 36.29 -18.63
C LEU A 266 -6.03 35.03 -18.11
N PHE A 267 -5.61 35.03 -16.85
CA PHE A 267 -5.04 33.86 -16.20
C PHE A 267 -6.10 32.76 -16.00
N THR A 268 -7.30 33.11 -15.53
CA THR A 268 -8.41 32.16 -15.42
C THR A 268 -8.79 31.56 -16.79
N ASP A 269 -8.84 32.39 -17.83
CA ASP A 269 -9.09 31.95 -19.20
C ASP A 269 -8.00 31.00 -19.72
N PHE A 270 -6.73 31.30 -19.43
CA PHE A 270 -5.61 30.41 -19.76
C PHE A 270 -5.73 29.06 -19.05
N MET A 271 -6.01 29.06 -17.74
CA MET A 271 -6.18 27.84 -16.96
C MET A 271 -7.37 27.02 -17.44
N THR A 272 -8.45 27.68 -17.89
CA THR A 272 -9.62 27.02 -18.49
C THR A 272 -9.25 26.34 -19.80
N ARG A 273 -8.62 27.06 -20.74
CA ARG A 273 -8.14 26.48 -22.01
C ARG A 273 -7.16 25.32 -21.81
N LEU A 274 -6.28 25.44 -20.83
CA LEU A 274 -5.34 24.35 -20.49
C LEU A 274 -6.09 23.12 -19.96
N SER A 275 -7.08 23.32 -19.08
CA SER A 275 -7.91 22.24 -18.55
C SER A 275 -8.69 21.53 -19.65
N ASP A 276 -9.33 22.28 -20.56
CA ASP A 276 -10.07 21.74 -21.69
C ASP A 276 -9.15 20.92 -22.63
N ALA A 277 -7.99 21.47 -23.00
CA ALA A 277 -7.02 20.77 -23.85
C ALA A 277 -6.47 19.49 -23.18
N MET A 278 -6.27 19.50 -21.85
CA MET A 278 -5.89 18.29 -21.11
C MET A 278 -7.03 17.26 -21.08
N ALA A 279 -8.27 17.70 -20.89
CA ALA A 279 -9.45 16.82 -20.82
C ALA A 279 -9.79 16.18 -22.17
N GLU A 280 -9.59 16.89 -23.28
CA GLU A 280 -9.72 16.34 -24.65
C GLU A 280 -8.77 15.15 -24.88
N GLU A 281 -7.58 15.20 -24.29
CA GLU A 281 -6.56 14.16 -24.42
C GLU A 281 -6.80 13.01 -23.44
N ASN A 282 -7.10 13.32 -22.18
CA ASN A 282 -7.52 12.35 -21.17
C ASN A 282 -8.29 13.05 -20.05
N PRO A 283 -9.59 12.76 -19.85
CA PRO A 283 -10.39 13.35 -18.78
C PRO A 283 -9.88 13.07 -17.35
N SER A 284 -8.98 12.10 -17.19
CA SER A 284 -8.37 11.77 -15.90
C SER A 284 -7.19 12.65 -15.53
N PHE A 285 -6.66 13.45 -16.48
CA PHE A 285 -5.55 14.35 -16.19
C PHE A 285 -5.95 15.43 -15.18
N GLN A 286 -5.02 15.75 -14.28
CA GLN A 286 -5.24 16.65 -13.17
C GLN A 286 -4.46 17.96 -13.35
N LEU A 287 -5.17 19.08 -13.21
CA LEU A 287 -4.58 20.41 -13.20
C LEU A 287 -4.54 20.93 -11.77
N PHE A 288 -3.34 21.12 -11.23
CA PHE A 288 -3.11 21.72 -9.91
C PHE A 288 -2.64 23.17 -10.09
N LEU A 289 -2.95 24.02 -9.12
CA LEU A 289 -2.49 25.40 -9.09
C LEU A 289 -1.81 25.69 -7.76
N THR A 290 -0.57 26.19 -7.82
CA THR A 290 0.15 26.68 -6.65
C THR A 290 -0.12 28.17 -6.46
N LEU A 291 -0.56 28.54 -5.26
CA LEU A 291 -0.86 29.89 -4.83
C LEU A 291 0.12 30.34 -3.73
N PRO A 292 0.43 31.65 -3.62
CA PRO A 292 1.21 32.16 -2.50
C PRO A 292 0.43 32.02 -1.18
N ALA A 293 1.14 31.99 -0.04
CA ALA A 293 0.51 32.09 1.28
C ALA A 293 -0.40 33.33 1.40
N PHE A 294 0.00 34.45 0.80
CA PHE A 294 -0.80 35.66 0.74
C PHE A 294 -0.75 36.26 -0.67
N ASP A 295 -1.91 36.35 -1.33
CA ASP A 295 -2.10 37.07 -2.59
C ASP A 295 -2.44 38.54 -2.31
N ASP A 296 -1.43 39.33 -2.01
CA ASP A 296 -1.53 40.76 -1.69
C ASP A 296 -2.02 41.63 -2.87
N ARG A 297 -1.89 41.10 -4.09
CA ARG A 297 -2.29 41.76 -5.34
C ARG A 297 -3.70 41.42 -5.77
N GLU A 298 -4.36 40.47 -5.09
CA GLU A 298 -5.61 39.88 -5.55
C GLU A 298 -5.49 39.47 -7.02
N ALA A 299 -4.45 38.73 -7.40
CA ALA A 299 -4.19 38.36 -8.79
C ALA A 299 -4.99 37.12 -9.24
N TYR A 300 -5.57 36.35 -8.31
CA TYR A 300 -6.26 35.10 -8.63
C TYR A 300 -7.78 35.20 -8.45
N ASP A 301 -8.55 34.77 -9.45
CA ASP A 301 -10.00 34.56 -9.32
C ASP A 301 -10.27 33.14 -8.82
N ILE A 302 -10.29 32.98 -7.50
CA ILE A 302 -10.43 31.67 -6.85
C ILE A 302 -11.73 30.96 -7.26
N ALA A 303 -12.85 31.68 -7.35
CA ALA A 303 -14.14 31.12 -7.71
C ALA A 303 -14.19 30.65 -9.19
N GLY A 304 -13.54 31.39 -10.09
CA GLY A 304 -13.36 30.96 -11.48
C GLY A 304 -12.43 29.75 -11.60
N LEU A 305 -11.29 29.80 -10.91
CA LEU A 305 -10.26 28.76 -10.95
C LEU A 305 -10.74 27.44 -10.32
N ASP A 306 -11.60 27.47 -9.31
CA ASP A 306 -12.15 26.27 -8.67
C ASP A 306 -12.85 25.34 -9.69
N LYS A 307 -13.47 25.91 -10.73
CA LYS A 307 -14.18 25.13 -11.74
C LYS A 307 -13.24 24.27 -12.59
N VAL A 308 -11.96 24.64 -12.68
CA VAL A 308 -11.01 24.03 -13.62
C VAL A 308 -9.86 23.30 -12.92
N VAL A 309 -9.51 23.68 -11.69
CA VAL A 309 -8.44 23.02 -10.95
C VAL A 309 -8.95 21.86 -10.11
N SER A 310 -8.14 20.80 -10.07
CA SER A 310 -8.34 19.67 -9.17
C SER A 310 -7.90 19.97 -7.74
N ARG A 311 -6.84 20.78 -7.55
CA ARG A 311 -6.28 21.16 -6.25
C ARG A 311 -5.73 22.58 -6.27
N PHE A 312 -5.89 23.27 -5.13
CA PHE A 312 -5.14 24.46 -4.79
C PHE A 312 -4.03 24.09 -3.82
N LEU A 313 -2.79 24.38 -4.17
CA LEU A 313 -1.61 24.15 -3.35
C LEU A 313 -1.14 25.49 -2.80
N ILE A 314 -1.30 25.73 -1.51
CA ILE A 314 -0.88 26.99 -0.87
C ILE A 314 0.56 26.84 -0.41
N ASP A 315 1.46 27.64 -0.98
CA ASP A 315 2.89 27.58 -0.71
C ASP A 315 3.27 28.36 0.56
N MET A 316 3.55 27.64 1.66
CA MET A 316 4.01 28.21 2.93
C MET A 316 5.53 28.14 3.11
N THR A 317 6.26 27.85 2.03
CA THR A 317 7.68 27.48 2.08
C THR A 317 8.62 28.64 1.72
N GLU A 318 8.04 29.79 1.35
CA GLU A 318 8.75 31.02 1.04
C GLU A 318 8.35 32.14 2.00
N PRO A 319 9.27 33.04 2.38
CA PRO A 319 8.93 34.23 3.16
C PRO A 319 8.09 35.20 2.33
N ALA A 320 7.23 35.99 2.98
CA ALA A 320 6.37 36.96 2.29
C ALA A 320 7.18 37.97 1.46
N THR A 321 8.27 38.47 2.04
CA THR A 321 9.19 39.42 1.42
C THR A 321 10.63 39.14 1.86
N ALA A 322 11.60 39.75 1.17
CA ALA A 322 13.01 39.68 1.58
C ALA A 322 13.28 40.29 2.98
N SER A 323 12.40 41.19 3.44
CA SER A 323 12.43 41.83 4.76
C SER A 323 11.63 41.09 5.83
N SER A 324 10.80 40.13 5.45
CA SER A 324 9.98 39.37 6.41
C SER A 324 10.87 38.54 7.31
N THR A 325 10.58 38.56 8.61
CA THR A 325 11.27 37.75 9.62
C THR A 325 10.31 36.81 10.31
N GLY A 326 10.79 35.65 10.75
CA GLY A 326 10.00 34.72 11.56
C GLY A 326 10.06 33.28 11.07
N ALA A 327 9.06 32.50 11.46
CA ALA A 327 8.91 31.13 11.01
C ALA A 327 8.34 31.06 9.60
N LEU A 328 8.75 30.04 8.84
CA LEU A 328 7.96 29.58 7.71
C LEU A 328 6.78 28.74 8.20
N ALA A 329 5.69 28.78 7.44
CA ALA A 329 4.48 28.02 7.72
C ALA A 329 4.00 28.14 9.19
N ALA A 330 4.06 29.33 9.79
CA ALA A 330 3.57 29.53 11.15
C ALA A 330 2.09 29.12 11.23
N LEU A 331 1.71 28.36 12.26
CA LEU A 331 0.34 27.92 12.47
C LEU A 331 -0.60 29.11 12.74
N SER A 332 -0.23 29.95 13.70
CA SER A 332 -0.99 31.12 14.15
C SER A 332 -0.07 32.32 14.44
N GLY A 333 -0.66 33.46 14.79
CA GLY A 333 0.03 34.71 15.13
C GLY A 333 -0.42 35.92 14.31
N GLU A 334 0.24 37.06 14.53
CA GLU A 334 -0.11 38.35 13.93
C GLU A 334 0.24 38.47 12.43
N SER A 335 1.05 37.55 11.90
CA SER A 335 1.45 37.57 10.49
C SER A 335 0.31 37.17 9.57
N ASP A 336 0.14 37.88 8.46
CA ASP A 336 -0.82 37.50 7.40
C ASP A 336 -0.52 36.14 6.75
N ASN A 337 0.72 35.65 6.87
CA ASN A 337 1.20 34.42 6.25
C ASN A 337 1.17 33.21 7.19
N THR A 338 0.32 33.22 8.22
CA THR A 338 0.06 32.04 9.05
C THR A 338 -0.92 31.10 8.35
N LEU A 339 -0.92 29.81 8.69
CA LEU A 339 -1.87 28.83 8.15
C LEU A 339 -3.31 29.26 8.41
N GLU A 340 -3.62 29.73 9.63
CA GLU A 340 -4.94 30.22 10.02
C GLU A 340 -5.40 31.41 9.18
N ASN A 341 -4.59 32.48 9.11
CA ASN A 341 -4.95 33.70 8.39
C ASN A 341 -5.03 33.45 6.88
N THR A 342 -4.13 32.62 6.36
CA THR A 342 -4.13 32.22 4.95
C THR A 342 -5.38 31.43 4.59
N LEU A 343 -5.75 30.43 5.41
CA LEU A 343 -6.94 29.63 5.17
C LEU A 343 -8.20 30.48 5.23
N SER A 344 -8.33 31.34 6.24
CA SER A 344 -9.50 32.24 6.37
C SER A 344 -9.66 33.08 5.11
N ARG A 345 -8.59 33.73 4.65
CA ARG A 345 -8.62 34.63 3.49
C ARG A 345 -9.02 33.93 2.20
N TYR A 346 -8.43 32.77 1.90
CA TYR A 346 -8.80 32.02 0.70
C TYR A 346 -10.21 31.42 0.81
N THR A 347 -10.66 31.05 2.01
CA THR A 347 -12.04 30.60 2.24
C THR A 347 -13.03 31.74 1.98
N ASP A 348 -12.72 32.96 2.42
CA ASP A 348 -13.54 34.16 2.17
C ASP A 348 -13.61 34.50 0.66
N GLN A 349 -12.59 34.12 -0.11
CA GLN A 349 -12.56 34.21 -1.58
C GLN A 349 -13.27 33.04 -2.28
N GLY A 350 -13.86 32.10 -1.53
CA GLY A 350 -14.62 30.97 -2.07
C GLY A 350 -13.81 29.70 -2.34
N MET A 351 -12.58 29.58 -1.81
CA MET A 351 -11.79 28.35 -1.96
C MET A 351 -12.41 27.19 -1.17
N PRO A 352 -12.69 26.04 -1.80
CA PRO A 352 -13.27 24.91 -1.09
C PRO A 352 -12.19 24.10 -0.36
N GLY A 353 -12.35 23.90 0.95
CA GLY A 353 -11.41 23.13 1.78
C GLY A 353 -11.11 21.73 1.23
N ASN A 354 -12.09 21.07 0.59
CA ASN A 354 -11.91 19.74 -0.02
C ASN A 354 -11.04 19.73 -1.30
N LYS A 355 -10.53 20.87 -1.76
CA LYS A 355 -9.47 20.99 -2.79
C LYS A 355 -8.21 21.69 -2.30
N THR A 356 -8.21 22.25 -1.09
CA THR A 356 -7.10 22.99 -0.50
C THR A 356 -6.05 22.07 0.10
N VAL A 357 -4.79 22.26 -0.31
CA VAL A 357 -3.62 21.53 0.19
C VAL A 357 -2.56 22.54 0.62
N PHE A 358 -2.08 22.45 1.86
CA PHE A 358 -0.96 23.29 2.31
C PHE A 358 0.38 22.64 1.98
N ILE A 359 1.30 23.38 1.37
CA ILE A 359 2.69 22.98 1.21
C ILE A 359 3.48 23.40 2.46
N LEU A 360 4.02 22.42 3.19
CA LEU A 360 4.80 22.63 4.41
C LEU A 360 6.29 22.35 4.18
N PRO A 361 7.19 23.17 4.77
CA PRO A 361 8.63 22.98 4.62
C PRO A 361 9.15 21.87 5.54
N TYR A 362 9.94 20.96 4.97
CA TYR A 362 10.80 19.98 5.67
C TYR A 362 12.21 20.55 5.83
N TYR A 363 12.29 21.86 6.04
CA TYR A 363 13.49 22.62 6.28
C TYR A 363 13.17 23.81 7.19
N GLY A 364 14.21 24.35 7.82
CA GLY A 364 14.12 25.55 8.64
C GLY A 364 14.83 26.74 8.03
N ILE A 365 14.65 27.90 8.64
CA ILE A 365 15.37 29.13 8.30
C ILE A 365 16.33 29.48 9.43
N LYS A 366 17.59 29.75 9.06
CA LYS A 366 18.61 30.28 9.97
C LYS A 366 18.63 31.81 9.91
N TRP A 367 18.41 32.45 11.04
CA TRP A 367 18.42 33.90 11.22
C TRP A 367 19.66 34.36 11.99
N LYS A 368 20.14 35.56 11.69
CA LYS A 368 21.01 36.30 12.62
C LYS A 368 20.13 36.95 13.69
N VAL A 369 20.63 37.00 14.93
CA VAL A 369 19.93 37.63 16.04
C VAL A 369 20.76 38.81 16.56
N ASN A 370 20.09 39.94 16.79
CA ASN A 370 20.67 41.09 17.49
C ASN A 370 19.62 41.68 18.44
N ASN A 371 19.99 41.94 19.69
CA ASN A 371 19.09 42.45 20.73
C ASN A 371 17.73 41.70 20.81
N LYS A 372 17.78 40.36 20.73
CA LYS A 372 16.61 39.46 20.73
C LYS A 372 15.68 39.58 19.51
N GLN A 373 16.06 40.34 18.47
CA GLN A 373 15.31 40.47 17.23
C GLN A 373 15.98 39.69 16.09
N LEU A 374 15.15 39.11 15.22
CA LEU A 374 15.60 38.46 13.99
C LEU A 374 16.01 39.52 12.97
N LEU A 375 17.11 39.29 12.26
CA LEU A 375 17.59 40.18 11.21
C LEU A 375 17.32 39.62 9.81
N ALA A 376 16.69 40.42 8.96
CA ALA A 376 16.54 40.15 7.54
C ALA A 376 17.74 40.67 6.72
N PRO A 377 18.08 40.04 5.58
CA PRO A 377 17.56 38.75 5.13
C PRO A 377 18.10 37.62 6.02
N TYR A 378 17.41 36.47 6.02
CA TYR A 378 17.89 35.28 6.69
C TYR A 378 19.23 34.80 6.09
N VAL A 379 19.97 33.99 6.85
CA VAL A 379 21.29 33.50 6.45
C VAL A 379 21.18 32.42 5.38
N LYS A 380 20.42 31.36 5.67
CA LYS A 380 20.14 30.26 4.74
C LYS A 380 18.94 29.44 5.17
N ALA A 381 18.29 28.79 4.22
CA ALA A 381 17.41 27.66 4.47
C ALA A 381 18.25 26.40 4.76
N LEU A 382 17.78 25.57 5.68
CA LEU A 382 18.49 24.40 6.19
C LEU A 382 17.59 23.16 6.12
N PRO A 383 17.89 22.16 5.27
CA PRO A 383 17.21 20.87 5.29
C PRO A 383 17.14 20.28 6.71
N TYR A 384 16.04 19.60 7.04
CA TYR A 384 15.82 19.05 8.38
C TYR A 384 16.99 18.18 8.88
N ASN A 385 17.54 17.32 8.02
CA ASN A 385 18.67 16.47 8.34
C ASN A 385 19.93 17.28 8.66
N GLU A 386 20.18 18.39 7.97
CA GLU A 386 21.30 19.30 8.28
C GLU A 386 21.09 19.98 9.63
N ILE A 387 19.86 20.41 9.96
CA ILE A 387 19.53 20.97 11.28
C ILE A 387 19.82 19.93 12.37
N ARG A 388 19.26 18.72 12.21
CA ARG A 388 19.39 17.65 13.19
C ARG A 388 20.82 17.13 13.33
N GLN A 389 21.64 17.21 12.27
CA GLN A 389 23.04 16.81 12.32
C GLN A 389 23.91 17.90 12.96
N THR A 390 23.70 19.17 12.59
CA THR A 390 24.53 20.30 13.00
C THR A 390 24.26 20.72 14.44
N TYR A 391 23.00 20.68 14.88
CA TYR A 391 22.55 21.16 16.20
C TYR A 391 22.03 20.04 17.10
N LYS A 392 22.50 18.80 16.91
CA LYS A 392 21.99 17.60 17.62
C LYS A 392 22.03 17.71 19.16
N ASP A 393 23.00 18.46 19.69
CA ASP A 393 23.24 18.62 21.13
C ASP A 393 22.63 19.92 21.69
N MET A 394 21.94 20.71 20.85
CA MET A 394 21.31 21.97 21.26
C MET A 394 19.87 21.72 21.73
N PRO A 395 19.40 22.43 22.78
CA PRO A 395 18.02 22.34 23.20
C PRO A 395 17.09 22.90 22.13
N VAL A 396 15.96 22.21 21.94
CA VAL A 396 14.87 22.64 21.07
C VAL A 396 13.76 23.23 21.94
N TYR A 397 13.35 24.45 21.60
CA TYR A 397 12.22 25.13 22.22
C TYR A 397 11.03 25.13 21.28
N TYR A 398 9.82 25.14 21.81
CA TYR A 398 8.60 25.20 21.02
C TYR A 398 7.92 26.57 21.19
N ASP A 399 7.71 27.27 20.09
CA ASP A 399 6.90 28.50 20.07
C ASP A 399 5.43 28.12 20.01
N ALA A 400 4.70 28.38 21.09
CA ALA A 400 3.29 28.01 21.20
C ALA A 400 2.37 28.79 20.25
N VAL A 401 2.73 30.01 19.88
CA VAL A 401 1.92 30.88 19.02
C VAL A 401 2.23 30.56 17.56
N ALA A 402 3.50 30.64 17.17
CA ALA A 402 3.90 30.36 15.79
C ALA A 402 3.73 28.86 15.45
N GLY A 403 3.81 27.98 16.45
CA GLY A 403 3.67 26.54 16.25
C GLY A 403 4.89 25.90 15.60
N ASN A 404 6.09 26.40 15.90
CA ASN A 404 7.35 25.96 15.31
C ASN A 404 8.38 25.61 16.38
N ALA A 405 9.34 24.77 16.00
CA ALA A 405 10.53 24.49 16.78
C ALA A 405 11.60 25.57 16.58
N ILE A 406 12.32 25.89 17.65
CA ILE A 406 13.35 26.93 17.70
C ILE A 406 14.61 26.36 18.34
N ILE A 407 15.75 26.62 17.70
CA ILE A 407 17.08 26.42 18.28
C ILE A 407 17.80 27.76 18.29
N ASP A 408 18.34 28.14 19.45
CA ASP A 408 19.27 29.26 19.58
C ASP A 408 20.69 28.72 19.71
N ALA A 409 21.61 29.22 18.87
CA ALA A 409 23.01 28.81 18.86
C ALA A 409 23.95 30.00 18.67
N PHE A 410 25.26 29.75 18.80
CA PHE A 410 26.31 30.73 18.56
C PHE A 410 27.26 30.23 17.47
N GLU A 411 27.42 31.01 16.40
CA GLU A 411 28.26 30.63 15.25
C GLU A 411 29.30 31.70 14.91
N SER A 412 30.45 31.24 14.43
CA SER A 412 31.44 32.10 13.78
C SER A 412 31.08 32.27 12.30
N PHE A 413 31.11 33.52 11.82
CA PHE A 413 30.86 33.84 10.41
C PHE A 413 32.19 34.16 9.72
N ALA A 414 32.41 33.58 8.53
CA ALA A 414 33.63 33.81 7.75
C ALA A 414 33.83 35.31 7.49
N GLY A 415 35.01 35.83 7.88
CA GLY A 415 35.36 37.26 7.77
C GLY A 415 35.17 38.08 9.05
N ASP A 416 34.52 37.54 10.08
CA ASP A 416 34.34 38.23 11.36
C ASP A 416 35.36 37.71 12.40
N ARG A 417 36.43 38.49 12.63
CA ARG A 417 37.57 38.08 13.48
C ARG A 417 37.28 38.14 14.98
N ASN A 418 36.13 38.65 15.42
CA ASN A 418 35.82 38.82 16.85
C ASN A 418 34.33 38.56 17.18
N ARG A 419 34.11 37.43 17.87
CA ARG A 419 32.90 36.94 18.57
C ARG A 419 31.94 36.08 17.73
N ASN A 420 31.57 34.93 18.30
CA ASN A 420 30.43 34.15 17.83
C ASN A 420 29.17 35.03 17.89
N LYS A 421 28.40 35.04 16.79
CA LYS A 421 27.12 35.74 16.71
C LYS A 421 26.02 34.77 17.10
N GLN A 422 25.00 35.29 17.78
CA GLN A 422 23.80 34.53 18.05
C GLN A 422 23.05 34.28 16.73
N VAL A 423 22.67 33.03 16.52
CA VAL A 423 21.80 32.61 15.41
C VAL A 423 20.58 31.92 15.99
N ARG A 424 19.46 32.06 15.30
CA ARG A 424 18.21 31.36 15.61
C ARG A 424 17.78 30.53 14.40
N ILE A 425 17.54 29.26 14.61
CA ILE A 425 16.99 28.35 13.61
C ILE A 425 15.53 28.15 13.97
N VAL A 426 14.64 28.52 13.05
CA VAL A 426 13.19 28.29 13.19
C VAL A 426 12.78 27.26 12.15
N PHE A 427 12.21 26.14 12.59
CA PHE A 427 11.98 24.97 11.75
C PHE A 427 10.77 24.16 12.24
N ASP A 428 10.43 23.12 11.48
CA ASP A 428 9.42 22.14 11.85
C ASP A 428 10.07 20.80 12.21
N ASP A 429 9.71 20.30 13.39
CA ASP A 429 9.99 18.98 13.93
C ASP A 429 8.71 18.13 14.02
N GLY A 430 8.81 16.92 14.58
CA GLY A 430 7.64 16.05 14.73
C GLY A 430 6.50 16.71 15.53
N SER A 431 6.79 17.41 16.62
CA SER A 431 5.76 17.99 17.50
C SER A 431 5.08 19.23 16.90
N SER A 432 5.82 20.05 16.16
CA SER A 432 5.25 21.20 15.43
C SER A 432 4.43 20.76 14.21
N LEU A 433 4.93 19.81 13.42
CA LEU A 433 4.15 19.22 12.32
C LEU A 433 2.88 18.55 12.83
N GLU A 434 2.90 17.94 14.02
CA GLU A 434 1.71 17.34 14.63
C GLU A 434 0.53 18.31 14.63
N LYS A 435 0.74 19.54 15.10
CA LYS A 435 -0.32 20.53 15.25
C LYS A 435 -0.78 21.09 13.91
N LYS A 436 0.14 21.22 12.95
CA LYS A 436 -0.20 21.63 11.58
C LYS A 436 -1.00 20.54 10.86
N TYR A 437 -0.67 19.28 11.10
CA TYR A 437 -1.43 18.14 10.59
C TYR A 437 -2.81 18.07 11.24
N ASP A 438 -2.92 18.29 12.55
CA ASP A 438 -4.22 18.40 13.22
C ASP A 438 -5.05 19.54 12.63
N PHE A 439 -4.47 20.72 12.45
CA PHE A 439 -5.14 21.85 11.78
C PHE A 439 -5.68 21.48 10.38
N ILE A 440 -4.88 20.79 9.55
CA ILE A 440 -5.31 20.34 8.22
C ILE A 440 -6.48 19.34 8.30
N LEU A 441 -6.42 18.39 9.23
CA LEU A 441 -7.44 17.35 9.39
C LEU A 441 -8.73 17.89 10.02
N GLU A 442 -8.63 18.74 11.03
CA GLU A 442 -9.77 19.36 11.74
C GLU A 442 -10.55 20.30 10.84
N ASN A 443 -9.86 21.08 9.99
CA ASN A 443 -10.48 21.91 8.97
C ASN A 443 -10.94 21.13 7.73
N LYS A 444 -10.82 19.80 7.73
CA LYS A 444 -11.24 18.89 6.64
C LYS A 444 -10.65 19.30 5.28
N LEU A 445 -9.41 19.79 5.32
CA LEU A 445 -8.71 20.18 4.10
C LEU A 445 -8.37 18.93 3.28
N LYS A 446 -8.14 19.13 1.99
CA LYS A 446 -7.87 18.03 1.07
C LYS A 446 -6.61 17.26 1.42
N GLY A 447 -5.60 17.92 1.98
CA GLY A 447 -4.32 17.28 2.27
C GLY A 447 -3.18 18.21 2.65
N VAL A 448 -1.98 17.62 2.66
CA VAL A 448 -0.71 18.29 2.91
C VAL A 448 0.30 17.94 1.80
N ALA A 449 1.14 18.89 1.43
CA ALA A 449 2.27 18.70 0.52
C ALA A 449 3.60 18.93 1.26
N LEU A 450 4.57 18.04 1.07
CA LEU A 450 5.83 18.04 1.83
C LEU A 450 6.97 18.58 0.96
N ASN A 451 7.55 19.73 1.33
CA ASN A 451 8.62 20.39 0.56
C ASN A 451 9.97 20.42 1.29
N ALA A 452 11.04 19.76 0.87
CA ALA A 452 11.10 18.74 -0.17
C ALA A 452 11.33 17.38 0.46
N LEU A 453 10.80 16.34 -0.19
CA LEU A 453 11.09 14.97 0.18
C LEU A 453 12.60 14.72 0.20
N GLY A 454 13.09 14.02 1.22
CA GLY A 454 14.51 13.70 1.37
C GLY A 454 15.29 14.71 2.21
N PHE A 455 14.71 15.86 2.54
CA PHE A 455 15.34 16.79 3.48
C PHE A 455 15.39 16.26 4.91
N ASP A 456 14.65 15.21 5.23
CA ASP A 456 14.68 14.49 6.50
C ASP A 456 15.51 13.19 6.45
N LYS A 457 16.30 12.98 5.38
CA LYS A 457 17.08 11.75 5.18
C LYS A 457 17.96 11.47 6.41
N GLY A 458 17.82 10.25 6.94
CA GLY A 458 18.51 9.79 8.16
C GLY A 458 17.70 9.96 9.45
N TYR A 459 16.57 10.67 9.40
CA TYR A 459 15.71 10.96 10.54
C TYR A 459 14.26 10.55 10.23
N GLY A 460 13.76 9.52 10.90
CA GLY A 460 12.45 8.93 10.62
C GLY A 460 11.26 9.62 11.32
N ASP A 461 11.53 10.56 12.23
CA ASP A 461 10.53 11.15 13.12
C ASP A 461 9.47 11.99 12.39
N LEU A 462 9.83 12.67 11.28
CA LEU A 462 8.85 13.38 10.46
C LEU A 462 7.93 12.41 9.70
N TRP A 463 8.48 11.31 9.16
CA TRP A 463 7.69 10.24 8.54
C TRP A 463 6.79 9.53 9.54
N ASP A 464 7.30 9.28 10.76
CA ASP A 464 6.52 8.66 11.84
C ASP A 464 5.38 9.58 12.27
N MET A 465 5.59 10.89 12.35
CA MET A 465 4.51 11.83 12.65
C MET A 465 3.46 11.87 11.53
N LEU A 466 3.91 11.94 10.28
CA LEU A 466 3.03 11.90 9.12
C LEU A 466 2.20 10.60 9.10
N ALA A 467 2.83 9.46 9.34
CA ALA A 467 2.16 8.16 9.41
C ALA A 467 1.14 8.13 10.54
N TYR A 468 1.50 8.61 11.73
CA TYR A 468 0.61 8.65 12.88
C TYR A 468 -0.67 9.47 12.61
N LYS A 469 -0.54 10.61 11.94
CA LYS A 469 -1.69 11.49 11.66
C LYS A 469 -2.48 11.09 10.43
N PHE A 470 -1.82 10.70 9.34
CA PHE A 470 -2.48 10.47 8.06
C PHE A 470 -2.76 9.01 7.76
N ALA A 471 -2.05 8.03 8.31
CA ALA A 471 -2.31 6.64 7.97
C ALA A 471 -3.62 6.15 8.61
N LEU A 472 -4.44 5.50 7.79
CA LEU A 472 -5.59 4.70 8.18
C LEU A 472 -5.37 3.27 7.73
N ILE A 473 -5.68 2.35 8.63
CA ILE A 473 -5.79 0.94 8.29
C ILE A 473 -7.16 0.80 7.62
N ASP A 474 -7.14 0.52 6.33
CA ASP A 474 -8.34 0.28 5.54
C ASP A 474 -8.53 -1.21 5.31
N THR A 475 -9.74 -1.67 5.61
CA THR A 475 -10.16 -3.05 5.39
C THR A 475 -10.86 -3.13 4.05
N SER A 476 -10.15 -3.62 3.05
CA SER A 476 -10.75 -3.94 1.76
C SER A 476 -11.25 -5.38 1.81
N PHE A 477 -12.56 -5.56 1.92
CA PHE A 477 -13.17 -6.86 1.69
C PHE A 477 -12.92 -7.23 0.23
N LEU A 478 -12.30 -8.39 0.03
CA LEU A 478 -12.18 -8.91 -1.31
C LEU A 478 -13.61 -9.20 -1.79
N PRO A 479 -13.97 -8.83 -3.04
CA PRO A 479 -15.23 -9.27 -3.60
C PRO A 479 -15.34 -10.76 -3.32
N ASP A 480 -16.45 -11.21 -2.75
CA ASP A 480 -16.82 -12.62 -2.81
C ASP A 480 -16.86 -12.93 -4.30
N SER A 481 -15.75 -13.46 -4.85
CA SER A 481 -15.47 -13.56 -6.28
C SER A 481 -16.75 -13.90 -7.01
N ALA A 482 -17.40 -12.91 -7.63
CA ALA A 482 -18.69 -13.06 -8.29
C ALA A 482 -19.53 -14.24 -7.75
N MET A 483 -19.89 -14.20 -6.47
CA MET A 483 -21.02 -14.98 -5.99
C MET A 483 -22.27 -14.32 -6.58
N LEU A 484 -22.50 -14.56 -7.88
CA LEU A 484 -23.83 -14.48 -8.48
C LEU A 484 -24.73 -15.32 -7.59
N GLY A 485 -25.45 -14.66 -6.68
CA GLY A 485 -26.41 -15.29 -5.79
C GLY A 485 -25.85 -16.47 -5.02
N HIS A 486 -25.18 -16.21 -3.90
CA HIS A 486 -25.00 -17.23 -2.87
C HIS A 486 -26.34 -17.58 -2.22
N THR A 487 -27.09 -18.44 -2.88
CA THR A 487 -27.80 -19.48 -2.16
C THR A 487 -26.77 -20.55 -1.78
N PRO A 488 -26.65 -20.94 -0.51
CA PRO A 488 -25.90 -22.15 -0.17
C PRO A 488 -26.49 -23.27 -1.02
N ALA A 489 -25.62 -23.97 -1.77
CA ALA A 489 -25.95 -25.03 -2.71
C ALA A 489 -27.38 -25.55 -2.52
N ALA A 490 -28.33 -25.00 -3.28
CA ALA A 490 -29.41 -25.83 -3.76
C ALA A 490 -28.71 -27.04 -4.37
N ASP A 491 -29.01 -28.23 -3.87
CA ASP A 491 -28.35 -29.47 -4.23
C ASP A 491 -28.08 -29.47 -5.74
N LEU A 492 -26.82 -29.25 -6.14
CA LEU A 492 -26.47 -29.10 -7.55
C LEU A 492 -27.07 -30.30 -8.28
N SER A 493 -27.86 -30.04 -9.31
CA SER A 493 -28.46 -31.13 -10.08
C SER A 493 -27.34 -32.05 -10.56
N TRP A 494 -27.65 -33.34 -10.67
CA TRP A 494 -26.68 -34.32 -11.15
C TRP A 494 -26.09 -33.92 -12.52
N LEU A 495 -26.88 -33.25 -13.36
CA LEU A 495 -26.44 -32.71 -14.66
C LEU A 495 -25.43 -31.58 -14.51
N ASP A 496 -25.59 -30.69 -13.53
CA ASP A 496 -24.66 -29.58 -13.30
C ASP A 496 -23.34 -30.10 -12.74
N LYS A 497 -23.40 -31.06 -11.80
CA LYS A 497 -22.22 -31.77 -11.30
C LYS A 497 -21.50 -32.48 -12.46
N LEU A 498 -22.23 -33.13 -13.36
CA LEU A 498 -21.66 -33.79 -14.53
C LEU A 498 -21.00 -32.80 -15.49
N LYS A 499 -21.69 -31.72 -15.86
CA LYS A 499 -21.18 -30.71 -16.80
C LYS A 499 -19.87 -30.09 -16.31
N ARG A 500 -19.80 -29.75 -15.02
CA ARG A 500 -18.60 -29.17 -14.39
C ARG A 500 -17.45 -30.17 -14.39
N ARG A 501 -17.71 -31.44 -14.02
CA ARG A 501 -16.71 -32.52 -14.12
C ARG A 501 -16.19 -32.70 -15.55
N MET A 502 -17.08 -32.75 -16.53
CA MET A 502 -16.69 -32.89 -17.94
C MET A 502 -15.84 -31.73 -18.43
N THR A 503 -16.05 -30.51 -17.91
CA THR A 503 -15.23 -29.35 -18.26
C THR A 503 -13.81 -29.47 -17.70
N LEU A 504 -13.66 -29.93 -16.45
CA LEU A 504 -12.36 -30.20 -15.86
C LEU A 504 -11.61 -31.31 -16.59
N TYR A 505 -12.32 -32.38 -16.97
CA TYR A 505 -11.76 -33.47 -17.78
C TYR A 505 -11.30 -33.00 -19.15
N TRP A 506 -12.12 -32.18 -19.80
CA TRP A 506 -11.78 -31.62 -21.10
C TRP A 506 -10.54 -30.73 -21.04
N TYR A 507 -10.37 -29.95 -19.96
CA TYR A 507 -9.17 -29.15 -19.74
C TYR A 507 -7.90 -30.01 -19.65
N ILE A 508 -7.94 -31.11 -18.88
CA ILE A 508 -6.82 -32.05 -18.75
C ILE A 508 -6.43 -32.64 -20.12
N LEU A 509 -7.42 -33.12 -20.88
CA LEU A 509 -7.17 -33.72 -22.20
C LEU A 509 -6.62 -32.72 -23.24
N GLN A 510 -6.86 -31.43 -23.07
CA GLN A 510 -6.29 -30.39 -23.94
C GLN A 510 -4.88 -29.97 -23.54
N ASN A 511 -4.50 -30.16 -22.28
CA ASN A 511 -3.27 -29.63 -21.71
C ASN A 511 -2.46 -30.74 -21.01
N PRO A 512 -2.00 -31.77 -21.73
CA PRO A 512 -1.36 -32.96 -21.14
C PRO A 512 -0.05 -32.66 -20.40
N CYS A 513 0.64 -31.56 -20.74
CA CYS A 513 1.90 -31.18 -20.07
C CYS A 513 1.71 -30.27 -18.86
N LYS A 514 0.48 -29.86 -18.54
CA LYS A 514 0.21 -28.98 -17.39
C LYS A 514 0.01 -29.84 -16.14
N VAL A 515 0.50 -29.34 -15.01
CA VAL A 515 0.41 -29.99 -13.69
C VAL A 515 -0.56 -29.25 -12.74
N CYS A 516 -1.06 -28.08 -13.17
CA CYS A 516 -1.98 -27.22 -12.41
C CYS A 516 -3.10 -26.66 -13.30
N PHE A 517 -4.27 -26.39 -12.70
CA PHE A 517 -5.38 -25.66 -13.35
C PHE A 517 -5.14 -24.13 -13.42
N GLU A 518 -4.09 -23.62 -12.77
CA GLU A 518 -3.79 -22.19 -12.54
C GLU A 518 -2.91 -21.54 -13.62
N ASP A 519 -2.34 -22.32 -14.54
CA ASP A 519 -1.26 -21.92 -15.46
C ASP A 519 -1.76 -21.66 -16.89
N THR A 520 -2.91 -20.97 -17.02
CA THR A 520 -3.36 -20.46 -18.32
C THR A 520 -3.13 -18.96 -18.44
N THR A 521 -2.73 -18.51 -19.64
CA THR A 521 -2.49 -17.10 -19.99
C THR A 521 -3.76 -16.25 -20.01
N ASN A 522 -4.95 -16.84 -19.76
CA ASN A 522 -6.24 -16.16 -19.78
C ASN A 522 -6.93 -16.22 -18.40
N SER A 523 -6.93 -15.09 -17.69
CA SER A 523 -7.42 -14.98 -16.31
C SER A 523 -8.89 -15.38 -16.12
N ALA A 524 -9.74 -15.23 -17.14
CA ALA A 524 -11.16 -15.57 -17.06
C ALA A 524 -11.42 -17.09 -17.02
N ASN A 525 -10.61 -17.88 -17.75
CA ASN A 525 -10.74 -19.34 -17.77
C ASN A 525 -10.22 -19.98 -16.47
N ASN A 526 -9.16 -19.42 -15.89
CA ASN A 526 -8.64 -19.86 -14.59
C ASN A 526 -9.71 -19.72 -13.50
N GLN A 527 -10.40 -18.58 -13.46
CA GLN A 527 -11.47 -18.33 -12.50
C GLN A 527 -12.62 -19.35 -12.62
N LEU A 528 -13.01 -19.70 -13.85
CA LEU A 528 -14.06 -20.69 -14.10
C LEU A 528 -13.67 -22.10 -13.64
N LEU A 529 -12.43 -22.53 -13.91
CA LEU A 529 -11.95 -23.86 -13.50
C LEU A 529 -11.85 -23.97 -11.97
N HIS A 530 -11.36 -22.92 -11.29
CA HIS A 530 -11.38 -22.86 -9.84
C HIS A 530 -12.77 -22.96 -9.24
N GLN A 531 -13.72 -22.22 -9.80
CA GLN A 531 -15.12 -22.30 -9.39
C GLN A 531 -15.65 -23.73 -9.48
N TYR A 532 -15.34 -24.45 -10.56
CA TYR A 532 -15.81 -25.82 -10.73
C TYR A 532 -15.15 -26.81 -9.75
N LEU A 533 -13.88 -26.61 -9.40
CA LEU A 533 -13.19 -27.41 -8.38
C LEU A 533 -13.84 -27.22 -7.00
N GLU A 534 -14.18 -25.99 -6.63
CA GLU A 534 -14.84 -25.66 -5.35
C GLU A 534 -16.29 -26.17 -5.30
N ASP A 535 -17.06 -25.94 -6.37
CA ASP A 535 -18.45 -26.38 -6.51
C ASP A 535 -18.59 -27.91 -6.37
N LEU A 536 -17.62 -28.66 -6.88
CA LEU A 536 -17.54 -30.11 -6.76
C LEU A 536 -16.90 -30.57 -5.45
N ARG A 537 -16.41 -29.64 -4.63
CA ARG A 537 -15.70 -29.86 -3.37
C ARG A 537 -14.51 -30.80 -3.52
N ILE A 538 -13.73 -30.62 -4.58
CA ILE A 538 -12.63 -31.51 -4.95
C ILE A 538 -11.63 -31.66 -3.81
N ASP A 539 -11.30 -30.59 -3.09
CA ASP A 539 -10.36 -30.66 -1.95
C ASP A 539 -10.86 -31.60 -0.85
N SER A 540 -12.14 -31.50 -0.47
CA SER A 540 -12.73 -32.39 0.54
C SER A 540 -12.79 -33.85 0.08
N LEU A 541 -13.00 -34.09 -1.21
CA LEU A 541 -13.06 -35.43 -1.79
C LEU A 541 -11.66 -36.04 -1.93
N MET A 542 -10.67 -35.23 -2.29
CA MET A 542 -9.27 -35.60 -2.34
C MET A 542 -8.76 -35.94 -0.93
N ASP A 543 -9.04 -35.11 0.08
CA ASP A 543 -8.67 -35.38 1.47
C ASP A 543 -9.36 -36.64 2.03
N ALA A 544 -10.63 -36.85 1.69
CA ALA A 544 -11.36 -38.05 2.08
C ALA A 544 -10.74 -39.31 1.45
N GLU A 545 -10.29 -39.23 0.19
CA GLU A 545 -9.63 -40.32 -0.52
C GLU A 545 -8.19 -40.53 -0.01
N ASN A 546 -7.41 -39.48 0.22
CA ASN A 546 -6.05 -39.59 0.79
C ASN A 546 -6.06 -40.29 2.17
N LYS A 547 -7.13 -40.11 2.95
CA LYS A 547 -7.32 -40.84 4.23
C LYS A 547 -7.57 -42.34 4.06
N THR A 548 -8.00 -42.82 2.90
CA THR A 548 -8.18 -44.26 2.65
C THR A 548 -6.89 -44.95 2.18
N ILE A 549 -5.93 -44.18 1.67
CA ILE A 549 -4.63 -44.66 1.18
C ILE A 549 -3.67 -44.89 2.37
N LYS A 550 -3.11 -46.10 2.47
CA LYS A 550 -2.27 -46.52 3.61
C LYS A 550 -0.84 -45.96 3.58
N ASP A 551 -0.26 -45.76 2.39
CA ASP A 551 1.08 -45.18 2.24
C ASP A 551 0.99 -43.68 1.91
N PRO A 552 1.51 -42.79 2.76
CA PRO A 552 1.57 -41.35 2.49
C PRO A 552 2.32 -40.97 1.20
N LYS A 553 3.18 -41.85 0.67
CA LYS A 553 3.90 -41.60 -0.59
C LYS A 553 3.00 -41.67 -1.82
N GLU A 554 1.85 -42.34 -1.71
CA GLU A 554 0.87 -42.53 -2.78
C GLU A 554 -0.29 -41.52 -2.69
N TRP A 555 -0.21 -40.52 -1.79
CA TRP A 555 -1.23 -39.49 -1.68
C TRP A 555 -1.25 -38.58 -2.90
N TYR A 556 -2.46 -38.19 -3.32
CA TYR A 556 -2.64 -37.16 -4.33
C TYR A 556 -2.08 -35.84 -3.80
N LYS A 557 -1.10 -35.28 -4.51
CA LYS A 557 -0.35 -34.08 -4.08
C LYS A 557 -1.04 -32.79 -4.48
N ASN A 558 -1.80 -32.82 -5.58
CA ASN A 558 -2.50 -31.66 -6.08
C ASN A 558 -3.87 -32.01 -6.67
N ARG A 559 -4.71 -30.97 -6.85
CA ARG A 559 -6.06 -31.09 -7.41
C ARG A 559 -6.08 -31.69 -8.82
N PHE A 560 -5.05 -31.43 -9.61
CA PHE A 560 -4.93 -31.91 -10.98
C PHE A 560 -4.78 -33.42 -11.04
N GLU A 561 -3.89 -33.98 -10.21
CA GLU A 561 -3.61 -35.41 -10.08
C GLU A 561 -4.87 -36.18 -9.65
N TYR A 562 -5.59 -35.68 -8.65
CA TYR A 562 -6.84 -36.29 -8.19
C TYR A 562 -7.93 -36.29 -9.28
N VAL A 563 -8.12 -35.18 -9.99
CA VAL A 563 -9.11 -35.08 -11.06
C VAL A 563 -8.72 -35.95 -12.25
N ASN A 564 -7.43 -36.02 -12.60
CA ASN A 564 -6.91 -36.92 -13.64
C ASN A 564 -7.16 -38.39 -13.30
N TYR A 565 -6.89 -38.80 -12.05
CA TYR A 565 -7.21 -40.16 -11.59
C TYR A 565 -8.71 -40.50 -11.76
N LYS A 566 -9.61 -39.59 -11.38
CA LYS A 566 -11.06 -39.79 -11.58
C LYS A 566 -11.45 -39.81 -13.06
N LEU A 567 -10.78 -39.04 -13.92
CA LEU A 567 -10.96 -39.08 -15.37
C LEU A 567 -10.54 -40.44 -15.94
N THR A 568 -9.34 -40.90 -15.62
CA THR A 568 -8.80 -42.18 -16.08
C THR A 568 -9.70 -43.34 -15.65
N GLY A 569 -10.18 -43.34 -14.40
CA GLY A 569 -11.15 -44.31 -13.91
C GLY A 569 -12.49 -44.27 -14.66
N PHE A 570 -13.02 -43.08 -14.95
CA PHE A 570 -14.24 -42.93 -15.75
C PHE A 570 -14.06 -43.48 -17.18
N LEU A 571 -12.95 -43.13 -17.84
CA LEU A 571 -12.64 -43.60 -19.19
C LEU A 571 -12.44 -45.12 -19.25
N PHE A 572 -11.83 -45.71 -18.22
CA PHE A 572 -11.69 -47.16 -18.10
C PHE A 572 -13.06 -47.86 -18.08
N TRP A 573 -13.97 -47.43 -17.22
CA TRP A 573 -15.30 -48.05 -17.10
C TRP A 573 -16.14 -47.89 -18.37
N VAL A 574 -16.07 -46.73 -19.03
CA VAL A 574 -16.77 -46.52 -20.31
C VAL A 574 -16.17 -47.42 -21.40
N THR A 575 -14.85 -47.52 -21.48
CA THR A 575 -14.16 -48.39 -22.45
C THR A 575 -14.52 -49.86 -22.23
N LEU A 576 -14.55 -50.32 -20.97
CA LEU A 576 -14.95 -51.67 -20.61
C LEU A 576 -16.41 -51.95 -20.98
N LEU A 577 -17.32 -51.01 -20.71
CA LEU A 577 -18.72 -51.12 -21.10
C LEU A 577 -18.87 -51.23 -22.62
N LEU A 578 -18.19 -50.38 -23.38
CA LEU A 578 -18.21 -50.41 -24.85
C LEU A 578 -17.66 -51.74 -25.38
N PHE A 579 -16.60 -52.27 -24.78
CA PHE A 579 -16.05 -53.58 -25.13
C PHE A 579 -17.06 -54.71 -24.91
N LEU A 580 -17.74 -54.74 -23.75
CA LEU A 580 -18.75 -55.75 -23.45
C LEU A 580 -19.98 -55.65 -24.36
N LEU A 581 -20.43 -54.43 -24.64
CA LEU A 581 -21.53 -54.18 -25.59
C LEU A 581 -21.15 -54.61 -27.02
N LEU A 582 -19.89 -54.40 -27.42
CA LEU A 582 -19.39 -54.83 -28.72
C LEU A 582 -19.33 -56.36 -28.80
N LEU A 583 -18.82 -57.03 -27.77
CA LEU A 583 -18.75 -58.49 -27.70
C LEU A 583 -20.14 -59.13 -27.72
N THR A 584 -21.08 -58.60 -26.94
CA THR A 584 -22.48 -59.07 -26.96
C THR A 584 -23.16 -58.78 -28.30
N GLY A 585 -22.91 -57.61 -28.90
CA GLY A 585 -23.38 -57.26 -30.23
C GLY A 585 -22.88 -58.24 -31.30
N ILE A 586 -21.60 -58.60 -31.28
CA ILE A 586 -21.02 -59.63 -32.16
C ILE A 586 -21.75 -60.96 -31.97
N ILE A 587 -21.90 -61.43 -30.73
CA ILE A 587 -22.54 -62.72 -30.43
C ILE A 587 -23.97 -62.75 -30.96
N VAL A 588 -24.75 -61.68 -30.73
CA VAL A 588 -26.13 -61.58 -31.21
C VAL A 588 -26.17 -61.55 -32.73
N GLN A 589 -25.29 -60.79 -33.37
CA GLN A 589 -25.21 -60.70 -34.83
C GLN A 589 -24.90 -62.07 -35.45
N VAL A 590 -23.92 -62.79 -34.90
CA VAL A 590 -23.54 -64.14 -35.33
C VAL A 590 -24.68 -65.14 -35.12
N TYR A 591 -25.35 -65.09 -33.97
CA TYR A 591 -26.51 -65.93 -33.67
C TYR A 591 -27.66 -65.68 -34.64
N GLN A 592 -28.03 -64.42 -34.89
CA GLN A 592 -29.12 -64.06 -35.80
C GLN A 592 -28.82 -64.44 -37.24
N ILE A 593 -27.58 -64.28 -37.70
CA ILE A 593 -27.14 -64.76 -39.01
C ILE A 593 -27.28 -66.29 -39.09
N LYS A 594 -26.91 -67.01 -38.04
CA LYS A 594 -26.99 -68.48 -37.99
C LYS A 594 -28.43 -69.00 -37.98
N VAL A 595 -29.35 -68.34 -37.27
CA VAL A 595 -30.73 -68.82 -37.09
C VAL A 595 -31.69 -68.32 -38.17
N HIS A 596 -31.52 -67.11 -38.69
CA HIS A 596 -32.46 -66.48 -39.62
C HIS A 596 -31.90 -66.24 -41.03
N SER A 597 -30.59 -66.43 -41.23
CA SER A 597 -29.85 -66.44 -42.51
C SER A 597 -30.31 -65.39 -43.55
N ALA A 598 -31.33 -65.70 -44.37
CA ALA A 598 -31.79 -64.86 -45.48
C ALA A 598 -32.99 -63.93 -45.16
N SER A 599 -33.74 -64.17 -44.07
CA SER A 599 -34.97 -63.39 -43.76
C SER A 599 -34.75 -62.19 -42.83
N TRP A 600 -33.52 -62.00 -42.33
CA TRP A 600 -33.23 -60.98 -41.33
C TRP A 600 -33.09 -59.57 -41.94
N LYS A 601 -34.17 -58.78 -41.85
CA LYS A 601 -34.22 -57.41 -42.38
C LYS A 601 -33.23 -56.43 -41.71
N TRP A 602 -32.78 -56.72 -40.49
CA TRP A 602 -31.92 -55.81 -39.70
C TRP A 602 -30.42 -56.06 -39.88
N LYS A 603 -30.01 -57.01 -40.74
CA LYS A 603 -28.59 -57.36 -40.93
C LYS A 603 -27.69 -56.14 -41.19
N LYS A 604 -28.07 -55.30 -42.17
CA LYS A 604 -27.32 -54.07 -42.52
C LYS A 604 -27.30 -53.07 -41.37
N TYR A 605 -28.39 -52.91 -40.64
CA TYR A 605 -28.45 -52.00 -39.48
C TYR A 605 -27.56 -52.49 -38.34
N GLY A 606 -27.55 -53.80 -38.07
CA GLY A 606 -26.65 -54.40 -37.08
C GLY A 606 -25.18 -54.24 -37.44
N GLU A 607 -24.81 -54.38 -38.72
CA GLU A 607 -23.45 -54.12 -39.21
C GLU A 607 -23.04 -52.64 -39.02
N TYR A 608 -23.93 -51.69 -39.31
CA TYR A 608 -23.66 -50.27 -39.07
C TYR A 608 -23.53 -49.94 -37.58
N ILE A 609 -24.40 -50.48 -36.74
CA ILE A 609 -24.35 -50.30 -35.28
C ILE A 609 -23.02 -50.85 -34.73
N LEU A 610 -22.63 -52.06 -35.14
CA LEU A 610 -21.40 -52.68 -34.69
C LEU A 610 -20.17 -51.89 -35.16
N THR A 611 -20.19 -51.37 -36.40
CA THR A 611 -19.12 -50.50 -36.91
C THR A 611 -19.00 -49.20 -36.10
N GLY A 612 -20.14 -48.55 -35.82
CA GLY A 612 -20.17 -47.35 -34.98
C GLY A 612 -19.67 -47.59 -33.56
N MET A 613 -20.05 -48.72 -32.96
CA MET A 613 -19.57 -49.11 -31.63
C MET A 613 -18.08 -49.43 -31.61
N SER A 614 -17.54 -50.08 -32.65
CA SER A 614 -16.10 -50.31 -32.80
C SER A 614 -15.32 -49.00 -32.86
N ILE A 615 -15.79 -48.02 -33.64
CA ILE A 615 -15.17 -46.70 -33.72
C ILE A 615 -15.19 -46.04 -32.34
N LEU A 616 -16.35 -46.03 -31.67
CA LEU A 616 -16.50 -45.43 -30.35
C LEU A 616 -15.59 -46.10 -29.31
N PHE A 617 -15.51 -47.43 -29.31
CA PHE A 617 -14.61 -48.19 -28.45
C PHE A 617 -13.16 -47.80 -28.67
N VAL A 618 -12.71 -47.73 -29.93
CA VAL A 618 -11.33 -47.32 -30.27
C VAL A 618 -11.06 -45.91 -29.74
N LEU A 619 -11.95 -44.94 -29.99
CA LEU A 619 -11.75 -43.57 -29.52
C LEU A 619 -11.64 -43.47 -27.99
N PHE A 620 -12.53 -44.13 -27.25
CA PHE A 620 -12.48 -44.15 -25.78
C PHE A 620 -11.27 -44.90 -25.24
N CYS A 621 -10.89 -46.03 -25.86
CA CYS A 621 -9.71 -46.79 -25.50
C CYS A 621 -8.44 -45.96 -25.63
N PHE A 622 -8.26 -45.27 -26.77
CA PHE A 622 -7.10 -44.39 -26.94
C PHE A 622 -7.13 -43.17 -26.02
N THR A 623 -8.31 -42.62 -25.70
CA THR A 623 -8.41 -41.54 -24.69
C THR A 623 -8.02 -42.02 -23.30
N TYR A 624 -8.44 -43.24 -22.93
CA TYR A 624 -8.05 -43.89 -21.69
C TYR A 624 -6.52 -44.08 -21.64
N LEU A 625 -5.92 -44.66 -22.68
CA LEU A 625 -4.47 -44.85 -22.77
C LEU A 625 -3.69 -43.53 -22.69
N PHE A 626 -4.26 -42.42 -23.18
CA PHE A 626 -3.65 -41.10 -23.15
C PHE A 626 -3.71 -40.45 -21.75
N SER A 627 -4.80 -40.67 -21.01
CA SER A 627 -5.01 -40.10 -19.68
C SER A 627 -4.29 -40.87 -18.56
N ASP A 628 -3.93 -42.13 -18.83
CA ASP A 628 -3.28 -43.03 -17.88
C ASP A 628 -1.75 -42.78 -17.88
N ASP A 629 -1.25 -42.29 -16.76
CA ASP A 629 0.16 -41.94 -16.55
C ASP A 629 1.05 -43.17 -16.29
N THR A 630 0.45 -44.35 -16.08
CA THR A 630 1.20 -45.59 -15.83
C THR A 630 1.67 -46.28 -17.11
N ILE A 631 1.13 -45.89 -18.27
CA ILE A 631 1.39 -46.57 -19.55
C ILE A 631 2.55 -45.86 -20.29
N PRO A 632 3.72 -46.51 -20.42
CA PRO A 632 4.86 -45.93 -21.13
C PRO A 632 4.50 -45.62 -22.58
N PHE A 633 5.00 -44.51 -23.12
CA PHE A 633 4.79 -43.98 -24.49
C PHE A 633 3.43 -43.34 -24.81
N PHE A 634 2.37 -43.57 -24.03
CA PHE A 634 1.04 -43.01 -24.30
C PHE A 634 0.54 -42.02 -23.24
N GLY A 635 0.94 -42.17 -21.98
CA GLY A 635 0.46 -41.32 -20.89
C GLY A 635 0.97 -39.88 -20.92
N SER A 636 0.13 -38.94 -20.48
CA SER A 636 0.56 -37.59 -20.09
C SER A 636 1.52 -37.71 -18.90
N SER A 637 2.80 -37.42 -19.09
CA SER A 637 3.79 -37.51 -18.01
C SER A 637 3.44 -36.51 -16.89
N PRO A 638 3.25 -36.95 -15.63
CA PRO A 638 3.39 -36.05 -14.51
C PRO A 638 4.88 -35.80 -14.32
N ALA A 639 5.36 -34.69 -14.87
CA ALA A 639 6.68 -34.18 -14.54
C ALA A 639 6.69 -33.70 -13.07
N ALA A 640 6.84 -34.64 -12.14
CA ALA A 640 7.30 -34.32 -10.79
C ALA A 640 8.75 -34.78 -10.69
N ASN A 641 9.68 -33.84 -10.86
CA ASN A 641 11.06 -34.03 -10.40
C ASN A 641 11.02 -34.52 -8.94
N THR A 642 11.78 -35.57 -8.67
CA THR A 642 11.86 -36.29 -7.39
C THR A 642 12.46 -35.49 -6.22
N ASP A 643 12.67 -34.18 -6.36
CA ASP A 643 13.44 -33.40 -5.38
C ASP A 643 12.62 -32.84 -4.21
N ILE A 644 11.29 -32.85 -4.26
CA ILE A 644 10.44 -32.39 -3.14
C ILE A 644 10.38 -33.44 -2.00
N ALA A 645 10.77 -34.70 -2.27
CA ALA A 645 10.84 -35.75 -1.25
C ALA A 645 11.91 -35.50 -0.17
N ALA A 646 12.82 -34.53 -0.37
CA ALA A 646 13.87 -34.20 0.61
C ALA A 646 13.44 -33.23 1.72
N GLN A 647 12.26 -32.59 1.65
CA GLN A 647 11.81 -31.62 2.68
C GLN A 647 10.78 -32.16 3.68
N VAL A 648 10.23 -33.37 3.48
CA VAL A 648 9.15 -33.91 4.34
C VAL A 648 9.68 -34.77 5.51
N SER A 649 10.99 -34.99 5.63
CA SER A 649 11.55 -35.80 6.73
C SER A 649 11.64 -35.08 8.09
N ASN A 650 11.26 -33.80 8.19
CA ASN A 650 11.35 -33.02 9.44
C ASN A 650 9.99 -32.47 9.90
N GLY A 651 9.08 -33.35 10.33
CA GLY A 651 8.14 -33.13 11.45
C GLY A 651 7.27 -31.85 11.50
N GLY A 652 7.10 -31.11 10.42
CA GLY A 652 6.27 -29.90 10.38
C GLY A 652 4.82 -30.23 10.01
N ALA A 653 3.86 -29.74 10.80
CA ALA A 653 2.44 -29.76 10.43
C ALA A 653 2.25 -29.09 9.05
N MET A 654 1.42 -29.73 8.21
CA MET A 654 1.12 -29.37 6.82
C MET A 654 0.50 -27.96 6.75
N LYS A 655 1.36 -26.94 6.73
CA LYS A 655 1.04 -25.54 6.42
C LYS A 655 1.38 -25.32 4.95
N ASP A 656 0.36 -24.95 4.20
CA ASP A 656 0.45 -24.15 2.97
C ASP A 656 1.36 -24.71 1.86
N VAL A 657 0.88 -25.72 1.13
CA VAL A 657 1.41 -26.06 -0.20
C VAL A 657 0.55 -25.37 -1.25
N GLY A 658 0.64 -24.04 -1.27
CA GLY A 658 -0.01 -23.14 -2.23
C GLY A 658 0.97 -22.61 -3.28
N LEU A 659 1.97 -23.40 -3.71
CA LEU A 659 2.91 -23.00 -4.75
C LEU A 659 2.94 -24.05 -5.87
N CYS A 660 2.30 -23.73 -7.01
CA CYS A 660 2.59 -24.37 -8.29
C CYS A 660 4.00 -23.95 -8.75
N ASP A 661 5.02 -24.52 -8.13
CA ASP A 661 6.42 -24.31 -8.52
C ASP A 661 6.69 -25.17 -9.78
N THR A 662 6.65 -24.52 -10.94
CA THR A 662 6.72 -25.18 -12.25
C THR A 662 8.14 -25.07 -12.81
N VAL A 663 8.94 -26.11 -12.62
CA VAL A 663 10.03 -26.37 -13.58
C VAL A 663 9.37 -27.14 -14.72
N GLU A 664 9.10 -26.43 -15.83
CA GLU A 664 8.65 -27.04 -17.09
C GLU A 664 9.61 -28.19 -17.45
N SER A 665 9.07 -29.41 -17.50
CA SER A 665 9.82 -30.53 -18.04
C SER A 665 10.10 -30.27 -19.52
N GLN A 666 11.38 -30.08 -19.86
CA GLN A 666 11.85 -29.90 -21.25
C GLN A 666 11.61 -31.15 -22.14
N THR A 667 10.99 -32.21 -21.63
CA THR A 667 10.76 -33.47 -22.35
C THR A 667 9.28 -33.75 -22.64
N CYS A 668 8.32 -32.89 -22.25
CA CYS A 668 6.90 -33.12 -22.52
C CYS A 668 6.49 -32.62 -23.92
N ILE A 669 6.00 -33.53 -24.77
CA ILE A 669 5.43 -33.18 -26.08
C ILE A 669 3.96 -32.79 -25.87
N ASN A 670 3.67 -31.48 -25.92
CA ASN A 670 2.31 -30.97 -25.80
C ASN A 670 1.52 -31.21 -27.10
N MET A 671 0.93 -32.40 -27.24
CA MET A 671 0.02 -32.72 -28.34
C MET A 671 -1.42 -32.74 -27.83
N PRO A 672 -2.28 -31.78 -28.23
CA PRO A 672 -3.69 -31.77 -27.83
C PRO A 672 -4.43 -33.03 -28.29
N ILE A 673 -5.39 -33.52 -27.49
CA ILE A 673 -6.18 -34.73 -27.81
C ILE A 673 -6.85 -34.66 -29.20
N GLN A 674 -7.21 -33.48 -29.69
CA GLN A 674 -7.82 -33.30 -31.01
C GLN A 674 -6.88 -33.73 -32.14
N THR A 675 -5.59 -33.44 -32.01
CA THR A 675 -4.56 -33.86 -32.97
C THR A 675 -4.40 -35.37 -32.96
N LEU A 676 -4.37 -35.98 -31.77
CA LEU A 676 -4.30 -37.44 -31.62
C LEU A 676 -5.53 -38.13 -32.24
N MET A 677 -6.72 -37.60 -31.96
CA MET A 677 -7.98 -38.10 -32.50
C MET A 677 -8.03 -38.02 -34.03
N LEU A 678 -7.52 -36.93 -34.61
CA LEU A 678 -7.42 -36.79 -36.05
C LEU A 678 -6.52 -37.85 -36.67
N ILE A 679 -5.34 -38.10 -36.08
CA ILE A 679 -4.40 -39.13 -36.53
C ILE A 679 -5.07 -40.51 -36.50
N ILE A 680 -5.77 -40.84 -35.42
CA ILE A 680 -6.47 -42.12 -35.26
C ILE A 680 -7.60 -42.28 -36.29
N LEU A 681 -8.41 -41.25 -36.51
CA LEU A 681 -9.50 -41.28 -37.49
C LEU A 681 -8.98 -41.41 -38.94
N VAL A 682 -7.90 -40.70 -39.27
CA VAL A 682 -7.23 -40.83 -40.58
C VAL A 682 -6.66 -42.23 -40.75
N GLY A 683 -6.03 -42.79 -39.72
CA GLY A 683 -5.51 -44.16 -39.73
C GLY A 683 -6.62 -45.20 -39.93
N MET A 684 -7.77 -45.05 -39.26
CA MET A 684 -8.94 -45.91 -39.47
C MET A 684 -9.47 -45.81 -40.90
N ALA A 685 -9.62 -44.59 -41.44
CA ALA A 685 -10.08 -44.38 -42.81
C ALA A 685 -9.13 -45.01 -43.84
N ALA A 686 -7.83 -44.85 -43.64
CA ALA A 686 -6.79 -45.48 -44.47
C ALA A 686 -6.87 -47.01 -44.38
N GLY A 687 -7.02 -47.59 -43.19
CA GLY A 687 -7.19 -49.03 -42.99
C GLY A 687 -8.41 -49.59 -43.70
N VAL A 688 -9.54 -48.89 -43.64
CA VAL A 688 -10.76 -49.26 -44.40
C VAL A 688 -10.51 -49.19 -45.90
N ALA A 689 -9.85 -48.13 -46.40
CA ALA A 689 -9.54 -47.99 -47.81
C ALA A 689 -8.60 -49.10 -48.31
N ILE A 690 -7.53 -49.41 -47.58
CA ILE A 690 -6.60 -50.51 -47.89
C ILE A 690 -7.36 -51.84 -47.91
N THR A 691 -8.18 -52.11 -46.90
CA THR A 691 -8.95 -53.37 -46.83
C THR A 691 -9.91 -53.50 -48.01
N ARG A 692 -10.61 -52.41 -48.37
CA ARG A 692 -11.64 -52.41 -49.42
C ARG A 692 -11.07 -52.45 -50.84
N TYR A 693 -9.98 -51.75 -51.09
CA TYR A 693 -9.45 -51.54 -52.45
C TYR A 693 -8.18 -52.34 -52.75
N LEU A 694 -7.46 -52.81 -51.73
CA LEU A 694 -6.26 -53.64 -51.92
C LEU A 694 -6.50 -55.09 -51.49
N ILE A 695 -7.03 -55.32 -50.28
CA ILE A 695 -7.14 -56.67 -49.72
C ILE A 695 -8.34 -57.44 -50.30
N PHE A 696 -9.56 -56.87 -50.26
CA PHE A 696 -10.76 -57.57 -50.74
C PHE A 696 -10.72 -57.99 -52.22
N PRO A 697 -10.12 -57.21 -53.15
CA PRO A 697 -9.95 -57.65 -54.54
C PRO A 697 -8.95 -58.81 -54.72
N LEU A 698 -8.03 -59.00 -53.77
CA LEU A 698 -7.07 -60.12 -53.78
C LEU A 698 -7.67 -61.43 -53.24
N ILE A 699 -8.74 -61.35 -52.45
CA ILE A 699 -9.49 -62.52 -51.95
C ILE A 699 -10.49 -62.93 -53.04
N ARG A 700 -10.19 -63.98 -53.81
CA ARG A 700 -11.08 -64.46 -54.88
C ARG A 700 -12.31 -65.13 -54.28
N ARG A 701 -13.44 -64.94 -54.97
CA ARG A 701 -14.82 -65.31 -54.55
C ARG A 701 -15.06 -66.82 -54.35
N ASP A 702 -14.10 -67.67 -54.70
CA ASP A 702 -14.26 -69.13 -54.79
C ASP A 702 -13.47 -69.88 -53.70
N ASP A 703 -12.72 -69.17 -52.86
CA ASP A 703 -12.07 -69.79 -51.70
C ASP A 703 -13.11 -69.93 -50.57
N ILE A 704 -13.67 -71.14 -50.47
CA ILE A 704 -14.52 -71.56 -49.34
C ILE A 704 -13.69 -71.47 -48.06
N PRO A 705 -14.19 -70.86 -46.97
CA PRO A 705 -13.44 -70.66 -45.73
C PRO A 705 -13.00 -71.96 -45.05
#